data_AF-A0A6I1MUT2-F1
#
_entry.id   AF-A0A6I1MUT2-F1
#
_cell.length_a   1.000
_cell.length_b   1.000
_cell.length_c   1.000
_cell.angle_alpha   90.00
_cell.angle_beta   90.00
_cell.angle_gamma   90.00
#
_symmetry.space_group_name_H-M   'P 1'
#
loop_
_entity.id
_entity.type
_entity.pdbx_description
1 polymer ?
#
loop_
_entity_poly.entity_id
_entity_poly.type
_entity_poly.pdbx_seq_one_letter_code
_entity_poly.pdbx_strand_id
1 'polypeptide(L)'
;MNKNLRKISIIAMIIVIFSIIPTKFVHALENKNIDITAKTNVTKEDAKEWAYRENATNSFIDLVDLYWDLYKDHGNINPAIAFIQAGAENNFGNDNNFNEEYKNSSLMNALAEPLFRAEDNREPYRFKSWRDGVIAHLDHLALYAGVKGYPKKANGTTDPNHSKELYGKSSKLSDVLKKWLDDDGYIEFVSERYNNLCEFAKTRKKAKMNLESVAIMGNELNIRGWAIHGVGIEYINVSLDGRDLGQIHTDIERADVARAFPEYRDSNLSGFANNFDIREFTKGNKELKLEVFANDGSKMVQTKTVVIEKKKPRMNLEKAWVNGNTLNIKGWALNGSQVLEIKAYLNDEYVGHANLGIRRPDVNKAFPNYPDGDISGFNGRFEVGYIYPGEKTLKVEVRGGDNTIITRTTKVNLQRKPGKMNLETPKAGVTINNGILDIRGWALYGSEIKDIKIYANDKFLGYAKTEIERPDVNRVFPGYPNGDKSGFTARFNTDEIGYGEKVIKAEVNCFDGTKIIRTAKINLKEKAARINLEYPENNLTSNGVKLKVKGWALNASDIKEVKLYVDNEFLGNATVNQKRDDVARVFSAYKDAKNSGFTGEFNVSKFSAGNHKVKAVAIGKNGTSKFMEKTIKFNKKVIVIDPDYNIKSKNNIDLGEKFIHNGKEYKSSEVNMELAVKLKEQLSNFGYKVLLTQEPSEINNDKTEDDNLNRRRKFTENSKADMFIRIESNGNRDAKVNGVKAYYSTSGKERIESNAVKKSKFSATILSENIANVGGFVNNGIEENNQYLLRVFNIPSISIVPGTLSNAEDAEKITNKNNQIKIATDMAKKINECFTVF
;
A
#
# COMPACT_ATOMS: atom_id res chain seq x y z
N MET A 1 -10.15 -45.05 -67.11
CA MET A 1 -10.83 -46.29 -67.52
C MET A 1 -11.82 -45.95 -68.64
N ASN A 2 -11.66 -46.55 -69.81
CA ASN A 2 -12.54 -46.41 -70.98
C ASN A 2 -14.03 -46.47 -70.55
N LYS A 3 -14.92 -45.66 -71.12
CA LYS A 3 -16.37 -45.75 -70.82
C LYS A 3 -16.89 -47.17 -71.00
N ASN A 4 -16.30 -47.94 -71.93
CA ASN A 4 -16.58 -49.35 -72.13
C ASN A 4 -15.96 -50.25 -71.06
N LEU A 5 -14.77 -49.94 -70.51
CA LEU A 5 -14.17 -50.70 -69.39
C LEU A 5 -14.89 -50.43 -68.06
N ARG A 6 -15.35 -49.20 -67.81
CA ARG A 6 -16.19 -48.85 -66.64
C ARG A 6 -17.56 -49.53 -66.72
N LYS A 7 -18.18 -49.57 -67.91
CA LYS A 7 -19.36 -50.39 -68.18
C LYS A 7 -19.09 -51.88 -67.96
N ILE A 8 -18.02 -52.44 -68.52
CA ILE A 8 -17.69 -53.88 -68.36
C ILE A 8 -17.41 -54.24 -66.89
N SER A 9 -16.69 -53.40 -66.14
CA SER A 9 -16.38 -53.64 -64.72
C SER A 9 -17.63 -53.58 -63.84
N ILE A 10 -18.48 -52.57 -64.03
CA ILE A 10 -19.73 -52.41 -63.27
C ILE A 10 -20.75 -53.49 -63.69
N ILE A 11 -20.85 -53.86 -64.96
CA ILE A 11 -21.72 -54.94 -65.43
C ILE A 11 -21.24 -56.30 -64.90
N ALA A 12 -19.93 -56.61 -64.93
CA ALA A 12 -19.38 -57.85 -64.38
C ALA A 12 -19.65 -57.97 -62.87
N MET A 13 -19.55 -56.85 -62.16
CA MET A 13 -19.83 -56.74 -60.74
C MET A 13 -21.31 -56.88 -60.40
N ILE A 14 -22.21 -56.25 -61.18
CA ILE A 14 -23.67 -56.43 -61.06
C ILE A 14 -24.03 -57.90 -61.27
N ILE A 15 -23.44 -58.59 -62.26
CA ILE A 15 -23.69 -60.02 -62.54
C ILE A 15 -23.23 -60.93 -61.39
N VAL A 16 -22.09 -60.66 -60.76
CA VAL A 16 -21.58 -61.41 -59.60
C VAL A 16 -22.46 -61.18 -58.36
N ILE A 17 -23.00 -59.98 -58.17
CA ILE A 17 -23.86 -59.66 -57.03
C ILE A 17 -25.28 -60.22 -57.21
N PHE A 18 -25.84 -60.21 -58.43
CA PHE A 18 -27.16 -60.79 -58.72
C PHE A 18 -27.20 -62.32 -58.65
N SER A 19 -26.06 -63.01 -58.73
CA SER A 19 -25.98 -64.48 -58.67
C SER A 19 -26.00 -65.07 -57.25
N ILE A 20 -26.06 -64.22 -56.21
CA ILE A 20 -25.99 -64.65 -54.79
C ILE A 20 -27.23 -64.20 -53.96
N ILE A 21 -28.21 -63.49 -54.56
CA ILE A 21 -29.39 -63.01 -53.82
C ILE A 21 -30.59 -63.97 -54.01
N PRO A 22 -31.19 -64.52 -52.93
CA PRO A 22 -32.45 -65.25 -53.05
C PRO A 22 -33.58 -64.32 -53.51
N THR A 23 -34.30 -64.76 -54.54
CA THR A 23 -35.40 -64.09 -55.22
C THR A 23 -36.64 -63.91 -54.33
N LYS A 24 -36.62 -62.96 -53.40
CA LYS A 24 -37.82 -62.51 -52.68
C LYS A 24 -37.83 -61.00 -52.39
N PHE A 25 -37.60 -60.17 -53.40
CA PHE A 25 -38.04 -58.77 -53.38
C PHE A 25 -38.44 -58.34 -54.79
N VAL A 26 -39.65 -58.68 -55.21
CA VAL A 26 -40.31 -57.92 -56.28
C VAL A 26 -41.07 -56.80 -55.58
N HIS A 27 -40.38 -55.71 -55.27
CA HIS A 27 -41.03 -54.45 -55.02
C HIS A 27 -40.96 -53.62 -56.30
N ALA A 28 -42.10 -53.06 -56.70
CA ALA A 28 -42.14 -52.06 -57.76
C ALA A 28 -41.10 -50.98 -57.44
N LEU A 29 -40.22 -50.67 -58.39
CA LEU A 29 -39.19 -49.65 -58.25
C LEU A 29 -39.83 -48.26 -58.14
N GLU A 30 -40.34 -47.91 -56.95
CA GLU A 30 -41.06 -46.65 -56.70
C GLU A 30 -40.16 -45.40 -56.86
N ASN A 31 -38.84 -45.55 -56.79
CA ASN A 31 -37.90 -44.43 -56.64
C ASN A 31 -36.90 -44.19 -57.79
N LYS A 32 -37.10 -44.75 -59.00
CA LYS A 32 -36.24 -44.39 -60.17
C LYS A 32 -36.27 -42.88 -60.47
N ASN A 33 -37.37 -42.20 -60.10
CA ASN A 33 -37.59 -40.76 -60.29
C ASN A 33 -37.42 -39.91 -59.01
N ILE A 34 -36.77 -40.43 -57.95
CA ILE A 34 -36.51 -39.65 -56.75
C ILE A 34 -35.60 -38.46 -57.07
N ASP A 35 -35.87 -37.32 -56.45
CA ASP A 35 -34.99 -36.17 -56.54
C ASP A 35 -33.75 -36.39 -55.68
N ILE A 36 -32.55 -36.24 -56.24
CA ILE A 36 -31.31 -36.43 -55.49
C ILE A 36 -31.08 -35.38 -54.39
N THR A 37 -31.91 -34.34 -54.33
CA THR A 37 -31.95 -33.34 -53.24
C THR A 37 -33.03 -33.64 -52.19
N ALA A 38 -33.79 -34.72 -52.34
CA ALA A 38 -34.82 -35.10 -51.38
C ALA A 38 -34.22 -35.43 -50.00
N LYS A 39 -34.90 -35.00 -48.93
CA LYS A 39 -34.49 -35.34 -47.56
C LYS A 39 -34.62 -36.84 -47.31
N THR A 40 -33.69 -37.41 -46.55
CA THR A 40 -33.73 -38.80 -46.11
C THR A 40 -34.03 -38.90 -44.61
N ASN A 41 -34.79 -39.93 -44.22
CA ASN A 41 -34.98 -40.32 -42.82
C ASN A 41 -33.94 -41.34 -42.34
N VAL A 42 -33.04 -41.78 -43.24
CA VAL A 42 -31.92 -42.67 -42.91
C VAL A 42 -30.91 -41.89 -42.07
N THR A 43 -30.67 -42.36 -40.85
CA THR A 43 -29.64 -41.80 -39.97
C THR A 43 -28.25 -42.27 -40.39
N LYS A 44 -27.21 -41.60 -39.89
CA LYS A 44 -25.81 -41.99 -40.11
C LYS A 44 -25.57 -43.41 -39.59
N GLU A 45 -26.14 -43.74 -38.44
CA GLU A 45 -26.04 -45.04 -37.80
C GLU A 45 -26.83 -46.12 -38.56
N ASP A 46 -27.98 -45.76 -39.16
CA ASP A 46 -28.69 -46.65 -40.09
C ASP A 46 -27.82 -47.02 -41.29
N ALA A 47 -27.18 -46.03 -41.90
CA ALA A 47 -26.33 -46.25 -43.07
C ALA A 47 -25.08 -47.07 -42.73
N LYS A 48 -24.45 -46.84 -41.57
CA LYS A 48 -23.32 -47.65 -41.10
C LYS A 48 -23.71 -49.10 -40.84
N GLU A 49 -24.80 -49.31 -40.10
CA GLU A 49 -25.25 -50.66 -39.74
C GLU A 49 -25.75 -51.42 -40.97
N TRP A 50 -26.46 -50.75 -41.87
CA TRP A 50 -26.85 -51.33 -43.15
C TRP A 50 -25.63 -51.73 -43.99
N ALA A 51 -24.65 -50.83 -44.15
CA ALA A 51 -23.45 -51.11 -44.93
C ALA A 51 -22.64 -52.27 -44.33
N TYR A 52 -22.56 -52.34 -42.99
CA TYR A 52 -21.96 -53.48 -42.28
C TYR A 52 -22.66 -54.80 -42.62
N ARG A 53 -24.00 -54.84 -42.61
CA ARG A 53 -24.79 -56.03 -42.95
C ARG A 53 -24.68 -56.43 -44.43
N GLU A 54 -24.44 -55.46 -45.29
CA GLU A 54 -24.17 -55.66 -46.71
C GLU A 54 -22.70 -56.02 -47.01
N ASN A 55 -21.91 -56.36 -45.98
CA ASN A 55 -20.50 -56.72 -46.07
C ASN A 55 -19.62 -55.63 -46.71
N ALA A 56 -19.93 -54.36 -46.49
CA ALA A 56 -19.02 -53.26 -46.83
C ALA A 56 -17.75 -53.34 -45.96
N THR A 57 -16.61 -52.90 -46.49
CA THR A 57 -15.38 -52.83 -45.68
C THR A 57 -15.48 -51.70 -44.65
N ASN A 58 -14.82 -51.85 -43.50
CA ASN A 58 -14.82 -50.81 -42.46
C ASN A 58 -14.38 -49.44 -42.99
N SER A 59 -13.33 -49.40 -43.82
CA SER A 59 -12.87 -48.16 -44.47
C SER A 59 -13.93 -47.51 -45.37
N PHE A 60 -14.80 -48.30 -46.01
CA PHE A 60 -15.91 -47.76 -46.80
C PHE A 60 -17.06 -47.28 -45.90
N ILE A 61 -17.37 -48.01 -44.82
CA ILE A 61 -18.38 -47.62 -43.82
C ILE A 61 -18.01 -46.27 -43.16
N ASP A 62 -16.73 -46.01 -42.94
CA ASP A 62 -16.26 -44.73 -42.38
C ASP A 62 -16.59 -43.53 -43.27
N LEU A 63 -16.81 -43.72 -44.58
CA LEU A 63 -17.25 -42.63 -45.47
C LEU A 63 -18.66 -42.14 -45.15
N VAL A 64 -19.51 -42.94 -44.50
CA VAL A 64 -20.86 -42.51 -44.08
C VAL A 64 -20.78 -41.23 -43.24
N ASP A 65 -19.76 -41.11 -42.39
CA ASP A 65 -19.52 -39.92 -41.58
C ASP A 65 -19.34 -38.69 -42.45
N LEU A 66 -18.45 -38.79 -43.44
CA LEU A 66 -18.19 -37.68 -44.36
C LEU A 66 -19.43 -37.31 -45.16
N TYR A 67 -20.20 -38.27 -45.68
CA TYR A 67 -21.42 -37.97 -46.42
C TYR A 67 -22.47 -37.28 -45.54
N TRP A 68 -22.73 -37.76 -44.32
CA TRP A 68 -23.73 -37.15 -43.42
C TRP A 68 -23.24 -35.83 -42.78
N ASP A 69 -21.93 -35.63 -42.63
CA ASP A 69 -21.38 -34.39 -42.10
C ASP A 69 -21.32 -33.29 -43.17
N LEU A 70 -21.08 -33.64 -44.44
CA LEU A 70 -20.85 -32.66 -45.51
C LEU A 70 -22.09 -32.29 -46.33
N TYR A 71 -23.09 -33.17 -46.45
CA TYR A 71 -24.14 -32.99 -47.47
C TYR A 71 -24.90 -31.66 -47.38
N LYS A 72 -25.12 -31.13 -46.17
CA LYS A 72 -25.82 -29.86 -45.96
C LYS A 72 -25.08 -28.67 -46.57
N ASP A 73 -23.76 -28.68 -46.46
CA ASP A 73 -22.87 -27.61 -46.94
C ASP A 73 -22.56 -27.76 -48.44
N HIS A 74 -22.84 -28.94 -49.00
CA HIS A 74 -22.55 -29.30 -50.38
C HIS A 74 -23.84 -29.61 -51.16
N GLY A 75 -24.77 -28.66 -51.11
CA GLY A 75 -25.96 -28.62 -51.95
C GLY A 75 -27.18 -29.38 -51.43
N ASN A 76 -27.15 -29.86 -50.17
CA ASN A 76 -28.20 -30.69 -49.57
C ASN A 76 -28.55 -31.92 -50.41
N ILE A 77 -27.54 -32.50 -51.08
CA ILE A 77 -27.70 -33.77 -51.77
C ILE A 77 -28.05 -34.84 -50.74
N ASN A 78 -28.99 -35.72 -51.09
CA ASN A 78 -29.38 -36.84 -50.24
C ASN A 78 -28.14 -37.71 -49.96
N PRO A 79 -27.64 -37.74 -48.71
CA PRO A 79 -26.37 -38.40 -48.41
C PRO A 79 -26.45 -39.91 -48.58
N ALA A 80 -27.64 -40.51 -48.38
CA ALA A 80 -27.86 -41.93 -48.61
C ALA A 80 -27.79 -42.27 -50.11
N ILE A 81 -28.33 -41.43 -50.99
CA ILE A 81 -28.19 -41.63 -52.45
C ILE A 81 -26.72 -41.52 -52.86
N ALA A 82 -26.03 -40.47 -52.43
CA ALA A 82 -24.63 -40.25 -52.79
C ALA A 82 -23.72 -41.36 -52.25
N PHE A 83 -23.96 -41.85 -51.02
CA PHE A 83 -23.21 -42.96 -50.44
C PHE A 83 -23.47 -44.28 -51.19
N ILE A 84 -24.72 -44.59 -51.55
CA ILE A 84 -25.05 -45.80 -52.32
C ILE A 84 -24.42 -45.74 -53.72
N GLN A 85 -24.47 -44.57 -54.37
CA GLN A 85 -23.81 -44.37 -55.66
C GLN A 85 -22.30 -44.60 -55.54
N ALA A 86 -21.66 -44.05 -54.50
CA ALA A 86 -20.24 -44.29 -54.22
C ALA A 86 -19.92 -45.77 -54.00
N GLY A 87 -20.82 -46.50 -53.34
CA GLY A 87 -20.72 -47.94 -53.10
C GLY A 87 -20.84 -48.74 -54.38
N ALA A 88 -21.76 -48.36 -55.27
CA ALA A 88 -21.91 -48.97 -56.58
C ALA A 88 -20.66 -48.81 -57.46
N GLU A 89 -19.96 -47.68 -57.35
CA GLU A 89 -18.71 -47.45 -58.08
C GLU A 89 -17.51 -48.22 -57.48
N ASN A 90 -17.52 -48.50 -56.17
CA ASN A 90 -16.35 -48.99 -55.43
C ASN A 90 -16.54 -50.36 -54.76
N ASN A 91 -17.61 -51.07 -55.09
CA ASN A 91 -17.99 -52.34 -54.46
C ASN A 91 -18.19 -52.28 -52.96
N PHE A 92 -18.65 -51.14 -52.46
CA PHE A 92 -18.70 -50.89 -51.01
C PHE A 92 -17.35 -51.17 -50.31
N GLY A 93 -16.25 -50.95 -51.02
CA GLY A 93 -14.89 -51.15 -50.54
C GLY A 93 -14.28 -52.53 -50.80
N ASN A 94 -15.01 -53.46 -51.43
CA ASN A 94 -14.56 -54.85 -51.64
C ASN A 94 -13.76 -55.09 -52.94
N ASP A 95 -13.48 -54.05 -53.72
CA ASP A 95 -12.74 -54.15 -54.98
C ASP A 95 -11.49 -53.26 -54.95
N ASN A 96 -10.49 -53.59 -55.79
CA ASN A 96 -9.22 -52.85 -55.93
C ASN A 96 -9.42 -51.39 -56.39
N ASN A 97 -10.63 -51.04 -56.84
CA ASN A 97 -11.03 -49.69 -57.20
C ASN A 97 -11.22 -48.77 -55.98
N PHE A 98 -11.56 -49.32 -54.80
CA PHE A 98 -11.58 -48.56 -53.56
C PHE A 98 -10.16 -48.41 -52.99
N ASN A 99 -9.43 -47.46 -53.55
CA ASN A 99 -8.00 -47.30 -53.30
C ASN A 99 -7.70 -46.11 -52.38
N GLU A 100 -7.08 -46.39 -51.23
CA GLU A 100 -6.64 -45.41 -50.22
C GLU A 100 -5.66 -44.35 -50.76
N GLU A 101 -4.93 -44.62 -51.84
CA GLU A 101 -4.07 -43.63 -52.48
C GLU A 101 -4.85 -42.61 -53.32
N TYR A 102 -5.96 -43.04 -53.93
CA TYR A 102 -6.78 -42.19 -54.79
C TYR A 102 -7.82 -41.40 -54.00
N LYS A 103 -8.32 -41.97 -52.89
CA LYS A 103 -9.33 -41.36 -52.00
C LYS A 103 -10.55 -40.83 -52.75
N ASN A 104 -10.93 -41.55 -53.80
CA ASN A 104 -11.90 -41.13 -54.81
C ASN A 104 -13.17 -41.98 -54.68
N SER A 105 -14.11 -41.50 -53.86
CA SER A 105 -15.33 -42.24 -53.53
C SER A 105 -16.31 -42.45 -54.70
N SER A 106 -16.11 -41.80 -55.85
CA SER A 106 -17.05 -41.86 -57.00
C SER A 106 -16.36 -42.11 -58.34
N LEU A 107 -15.08 -42.50 -58.31
CA LEU A 107 -14.25 -42.75 -59.49
C LEU A 107 -14.31 -41.61 -60.53
N MET A 108 -14.21 -40.37 -60.08
CA MET A 108 -14.15 -39.19 -60.97
C MET A 108 -12.83 -39.15 -61.74
N ASN A 109 -12.84 -38.71 -63.00
CA ASN A 109 -11.65 -38.55 -63.84
C ASN A 109 -11.15 -37.09 -63.87
N ALA A 110 -9.89 -36.84 -64.21
CA ALA A 110 -9.36 -35.50 -64.45
C ALA A 110 -9.89 -34.85 -65.76
N LEU A 111 -10.00 -33.51 -65.80
CA LEU A 111 -10.21 -32.74 -67.04
C LEU A 111 -8.98 -32.85 -67.96
N ALA A 112 -9.20 -32.90 -69.27
CA ALA A 112 -8.12 -32.85 -70.27
C ALA A 112 -7.66 -31.38 -70.47
N GLU A 113 -6.35 -31.13 -70.51
CA GLU A 113 -5.82 -29.86 -71.04
C GLU A 113 -6.03 -29.78 -72.56
N PRO A 114 -6.22 -28.57 -73.15
CA PRO A 114 -6.68 -28.45 -74.54
C PRO A 114 -5.66 -28.83 -75.64
N LEU A 115 -4.42 -29.23 -75.30
CA LEU A 115 -3.33 -29.27 -76.28
C LEU A 115 -2.73 -30.65 -76.60
N PHE A 116 -3.28 -31.76 -76.11
CA PHE A 116 -2.92 -33.10 -76.62
C PHE A 116 -4.17 -33.96 -76.86
N ARG A 117 -4.35 -34.39 -78.12
CA ARG A 117 -5.47 -35.22 -78.57
C ARG A 117 -5.27 -36.69 -78.20
N ALA A 118 -6.41 -37.30 -77.85
CA ALA A 118 -6.83 -38.67 -78.17
C ALA A 118 -5.93 -39.83 -77.73
N GLU A 119 -6.19 -40.38 -76.54
CA GLU A 119 -6.29 -41.82 -76.26
C GLU A 119 -6.96 -42.08 -74.89
N ASP A 120 -7.82 -43.09 -74.81
CA ASP A 120 -8.86 -43.34 -73.80
C ASP A 120 -8.35 -44.04 -72.50
N ASN A 121 -7.20 -43.60 -71.99
CA ASN A 121 -6.56 -44.13 -70.77
C ASN A 121 -6.44 -43.07 -69.66
N ARG A 122 -7.55 -42.45 -69.26
CA ARG A 122 -7.56 -41.52 -68.12
C ARG A 122 -7.56 -42.28 -66.78
N GLU A 123 -6.53 -42.09 -65.97
CA GLU A 123 -6.51 -42.57 -64.58
C GLU A 123 -7.58 -41.86 -63.72
N PRO A 124 -8.13 -42.53 -62.69
CA PRO A 124 -8.99 -41.88 -61.71
C PRO A 124 -8.28 -40.69 -61.05
N TYR A 125 -9.02 -39.62 -60.77
CA TYR A 125 -8.48 -38.44 -60.09
C TYR A 125 -8.03 -38.79 -58.66
N ARG A 126 -6.85 -38.32 -58.26
CA ARG A 126 -6.31 -38.53 -56.90
C ARG A 126 -6.65 -37.32 -56.02
N PHE A 127 -7.45 -37.54 -54.98
CA PHE A 127 -7.79 -36.51 -54.00
C PHE A 127 -6.81 -36.50 -52.82
N LYS A 128 -6.61 -35.34 -52.19
CA LYS A 128 -5.70 -35.20 -51.04
C LYS A 128 -6.22 -35.97 -49.82
N SER A 129 -7.53 -35.98 -49.62
CA SER A 129 -8.21 -36.68 -48.54
C SER A 129 -9.53 -37.31 -49.00
N TRP A 130 -10.04 -38.30 -48.25
CA TRP A 130 -11.39 -38.83 -48.46
C TRP A 130 -12.47 -37.74 -48.35
N ARG A 131 -12.25 -36.76 -47.48
CA ARG A 131 -13.10 -35.56 -47.37
C ARG A 131 -13.16 -34.81 -48.70
N ASP A 132 -12.01 -34.57 -49.34
CA ASP A 132 -11.96 -33.86 -50.62
C ASP A 132 -12.64 -34.65 -51.75
N GLY A 133 -12.53 -35.98 -51.75
CA GLY A 133 -13.22 -36.84 -52.70
C GLY A 133 -14.74 -36.84 -52.52
N VAL A 134 -15.21 -36.89 -51.27
CA VAL A 134 -16.64 -36.81 -50.94
C VAL A 134 -17.21 -35.42 -51.26
N ILE A 135 -16.46 -34.34 -50.96
CA ILE A 135 -16.83 -32.96 -51.36
C ILE A 135 -16.99 -32.87 -52.88
N ALA A 136 -16.02 -33.38 -53.64
CA ALA A 136 -16.06 -33.37 -55.09
C ALA A 136 -17.29 -34.12 -55.62
N HIS A 137 -17.60 -35.28 -55.05
CA HIS A 137 -18.77 -36.06 -55.42
C HIS A 137 -20.08 -35.30 -55.16
N LEU A 138 -20.27 -34.79 -53.95
CA LEU A 138 -21.47 -34.04 -53.56
C LEU A 138 -21.64 -32.76 -54.39
N ASP A 139 -20.54 -32.03 -54.61
CA ASP A 139 -20.56 -30.79 -55.41
C ASP A 139 -20.89 -31.06 -56.88
N HIS A 140 -20.43 -32.18 -57.43
CA HIS A 140 -20.77 -32.58 -58.81
C HIS A 140 -22.26 -32.90 -58.94
N LEU A 141 -22.82 -33.65 -57.98
CA LEU A 141 -24.24 -33.98 -57.95
C LEU A 141 -25.09 -32.71 -57.77
N ALA A 142 -24.68 -31.79 -56.90
CA ALA A 142 -25.35 -30.51 -56.68
C ALA A 142 -25.31 -29.58 -57.90
N LEU A 143 -24.17 -29.54 -58.61
CA LEU A 143 -24.04 -28.84 -59.88
C LEU A 143 -25.04 -29.39 -60.91
N TYR A 144 -25.07 -30.71 -61.07
CA TYR A 144 -25.93 -31.38 -62.04
C TYR A 144 -27.42 -31.18 -61.75
N ALA A 145 -27.82 -31.25 -60.47
CA ALA A 145 -29.19 -30.97 -60.00
C ALA A 145 -29.59 -29.49 -60.09
N GLY A 146 -28.67 -28.57 -60.39
CA GLY A 146 -28.97 -27.14 -60.48
C GLY A 146 -29.20 -26.50 -59.12
N VAL A 147 -28.53 -26.97 -58.06
CA VAL A 147 -28.71 -26.43 -56.72
C VAL A 147 -28.25 -24.97 -56.68
N LYS A 148 -29.03 -24.11 -56.01
CA LYS A 148 -28.73 -22.69 -55.84
C LYS A 148 -27.35 -22.50 -55.21
N GLY A 149 -26.47 -21.75 -55.88
CA GLY A 149 -25.08 -21.54 -55.46
C GLY A 149 -24.05 -22.27 -56.33
N TYR A 150 -24.50 -23.09 -57.27
CA TYR A 150 -23.66 -23.76 -58.27
C TYR A 150 -23.78 -23.06 -59.65
N PRO A 151 -22.74 -23.10 -60.50
CA PRO A 151 -21.38 -23.54 -60.18
C PRO A 151 -20.72 -22.61 -59.13
N LYS A 152 -20.08 -23.22 -58.13
CA LYS A 152 -19.19 -22.54 -57.18
C LYS A 152 -18.06 -21.77 -57.91
N LYS A 153 -17.59 -20.67 -57.30
CA LYS A 153 -16.46 -19.86 -57.78
C LYS A 153 -15.15 -20.68 -57.78
N ALA A 154 -14.14 -20.22 -58.53
CA ALA A 154 -12.82 -20.83 -58.58
C ALA A 154 -12.26 -21.06 -57.16
N ASN A 155 -11.69 -22.25 -56.90
CA ASN A 155 -11.23 -22.76 -55.60
C ASN A 155 -12.34 -23.07 -54.55
N GLY A 156 -13.62 -22.97 -54.91
CA GLY A 156 -14.74 -23.25 -54.00
C GLY A 156 -15.21 -24.72 -53.97
N THR A 157 -14.64 -25.59 -54.80
CA THR A 157 -14.94 -27.02 -54.90
C THR A 157 -13.67 -27.79 -55.21
N THR A 158 -13.64 -29.07 -54.83
CA THR A 158 -12.59 -30.02 -55.23
C THR A 158 -12.98 -30.83 -56.46
N ASP A 159 -14.20 -30.66 -57.00
CA ASP A 159 -14.65 -31.35 -58.22
C ASP A 159 -13.79 -30.93 -59.43
N PRO A 160 -12.99 -31.85 -60.00
CA PRO A 160 -12.11 -31.53 -61.12
C PRO A 160 -12.89 -31.22 -62.40
N ASN A 161 -14.15 -31.64 -62.53
CA ASN A 161 -14.98 -31.48 -63.74
C ASN A 161 -16.09 -30.42 -63.57
N HIS A 162 -15.92 -29.48 -62.64
CA HIS A 162 -16.95 -28.52 -62.26
C HIS A 162 -17.18 -27.44 -63.34
N SER A 163 -18.01 -27.76 -64.33
CA SER A 163 -18.30 -26.91 -65.49
C SER A 163 -19.71 -26.30 -65.43
N LYS A 164 -19.83 -25.01 -65.77
CA LYS A 164 -21.13 -24.32 -65.92
C LYS A 164 -22.06 -25.03 -66.92
N GLU A 165 -21.52 -25.78 -67.88
CA GLU A 165 -22.29 -26.53 -68.87
C GLU A 165 -23.07 -27.71 -68.26
N LEU A 166 -22.69 -28.20 -67.08
CA LEU A 166 -23.37 -29.27 -66.36
C LEU A 166 -24.50 -28.76 -65.45
N TYR A 167 -24.61 -27.43 -65.27
CA TYR A 167 -25.56 -26.85 -64.33
C TYR A 167 -27.01 -27.14 -64.73
N GLY A 168 -27.78 -27.75 -63.81
CA GLY A 168 -29.23 -27.91 -63.92
C GLY A 168 -29.69 -28.83 -65.05
N LYS A 169 -28.93 -29.89 -65.35
CA LYS A 169 -29.27 -30.86 -66.40
C LYS A 169 -30.41 -31.79 -66.01
N SER A 170 -30.45 -32.26 -64.77
CA SER A 170 -31.60 -32.91 -64.14
C SER A 170 -31.33 -33.11 -62.65
N SER A 171 -32.38 -33.11 -61.80
CA SER A 171 -32.30 -33.50 -60.38
C SER A 171 -32.81 -34.92 -60.13
N LYS A 172 -33.31 -35.62 -61.17
CA LYS A 172 -33.86 -36.96 -61.04
C LYS A 172 -32.76 -38.00 -61.02
N LEU A 173 -32.82 -38.93 -60.06
CA LEU A 173 -31.80 -39.96 -59.85
C LEU A 173 -31.48 -40.72 -61.14
N SER A 174 -32.49 -41.24 -61.85
CA SER A 174 -32.29 -41.93 -63.12
C SER A 174 -31.54 -41.11 -64.16
N ASP A 175 -31.87 -39.83 -64.31
CA ASP A 175 -31.28 -38.96 -65.32
C ASP A 175 -29.84 -38.57 -64.98
N VAL A 176 -29.56 -38.35 -63.68
CA VAL A 176 -28.22 -38.06 -63.18
C VAL A 176 -27.32 -39.29 -63.37
N LEU A 177 -27.79 -40.47 -62.95
CA LEU A 177 -27.04 -41.72 -63.10
C LEU A 177 -26.82 -42.09 -64.56
N LYS A 178 -27.83 -41.92 -65.44
CA LYS A 178 -27.71 -42.17 -66.88
C LYS A 178 -26.64 -41.29 -67.55
N LYS A 179 -26.46 -40.07 -67.04
CA LYS A 179 -25.38 -39.20 -67.51
C LYS A 179 -24.02 -39.59 -66.95
N TRP A 180 -24.00 -40.04 -65.70
CA TRP A 180 -22.80 -40.55 -65.02
C TRP A 180 -22.26 -41.81 -65.71
N LEU A 181 -23.14 -42.78 -65.96
CA LEU A 181 -22.93 -44.00 -66.73
C LEU A 181 -24.23 -44.36 -67.47
N ASP A 182 -24.19 -44.35 -68.80
CA ASP A 182 -25.35 -44.64 -69.65
C ASP A 182 -25.64 -46.14 -69.70
N ASP A 183 -26.11 -46.71 -68.59
CA ASP A 183 -26.39 -48.13 -68.39
C ASP A 183 -27.62 -48.30 -67.47
N ASP A 184 -28.67 -48.96 -67.98
CA ASP A 184 -29.92 -49.10 -67.23
C ASP A 184 -29.79 -50.08 -66.03
N GLY A 185 -28.84 -51.02 -66.06
CA GLY A 185 -28.55 -51.94 -64.96
C GLY A 185 -27.89 -51.26 -63.76
N TYR A 186 -26.98 -50.31 -64.02
CA TYR A 186 -26.41 -49.45 -62.98
C TYR A 186 -27.47 -48.59 -62.27
N ILE A 187 -28.40 -48.00 -63.05
CA ILE A 187 -29.51 -47.21 -62.49
C ILE A 187 -30.40 -48.06 -61.59
N GLU A 188 -30.71 -49.29 -62.02
CA GLU A 188 -31.49 -50.24 -61.24
C GLU A 188 -30.80 -50.65 -59.95
N PHE A 189 -29.50 -50.99 -60.03
CA PHE A 189 -28.69 -51.36 -58.88
C PHE A 189 -28.66 -50.27 -57.80
N VAL A 190 -28.32 -49.03 -58.17
CA VAL A 190 -28.27 -47.91 -57.21
C VAL A 190 -29.64 -47.65 -56.60
N SER A 191 -30.71 -47.72 -57.41
CA SER A 191 -32.08 -47.50 -56.94
C SER A 191 -32.55 -48.59 -55.96
N GLU A 192 -32.25 -49.86 -56.25
CA GLU A 192 -32.62 -50.99 -55.40
C GLU A 192 -31.88 -50.93 -54.05
N ARG A 193 -30.57 -50.67 -54.07
CA ARG A 193 -29.75 -50.57 -52.86
C ARG A 193 -30.19 -49.40 -51.97
N TYR A 194 -30.53 -48.26 -52.57
CA TYR A 194 -31.08 -47.12 -51.84
C TYR A 194 -32.43 -47.44 -51.17
N ASN A 195 -33.32 -48.15 -51.86
CA ASN A 195 -34.61 -48.57 -51.29
C ASN A 195 -34.41 -49.57 -50.14
N ASN A 196 -33.47 -50.50 -50.29
CA ASN A 196 -33.15 -51.47 -49.24
C ASN A 196 -32.62 -50.78 -47.97
N LEU A 197 -31.72 -49.79 -48.12
CA LEU A 197 -31.25 -48.96 -47.01
C LEU A 197 -32.41 -48.19 -46.34
N CYS A 198 -33.33 -47.62 -47.11
CA CYS A 198 -34.49 -46.94 -46.56
C CYS A 198 -35.44 -47.88 -45.80
N GLU A 199 -35.63 -49.11 -46.28
CA GLU A 199 -36.47 -50.11 -45.61
C GLU A 199 -35.81 -50.66 -44.35
N PHE A 200 -34.49 -50.82 -44.36
CA PHE A 200 -33.71 -51.15 -43.17
C PHE A 200 -33.91 -50.11 -42.05
N ALA A 201 -33.77 -48.82 -42.37
CA ALA A 201 -33.98 -47.75 -41.40
C ALA A 201 -35.40 -47.75 -40.78
N LYS A 202 -36.42 -48.15 -41.55
CA LYS A 202 -37.81 -48.27 -41.05
C LYS A 202 -38.03 -49.49 -40.16
N THR A 203 -37.40 -50.62 -40.50
CA THR A 203 -37.67 -51.93 -39.87
C THR A 203 -36.65 -52.33 -38.79
N ARG A 204 -35.64 -51.49 -38.53
CA ARG A 204 -34.60 -51.71 -37.52
C ARG A 204 -35.18 -52.01 -36.14
N LYS A 205 -34.53 -52.94 -35.43
CA LYS A 205 -35.00 -53.43 -34.14
C LYS A 205 -34.72 -52.43 -33.01
N LYS A 206 -35.75 -52.14 -32.20
CA LYS A 206 -35.68 -51.30 -31.01
C LYS A 206 -34.99 -52.01 -29.85
N ALA A 207 -34.56 -51.23 -28.87
CA ALA A 207 -33.89 -51.74 -27.67
C ALA A 207 -34.73 -52.75 -26.90
N LYS A 208 -34.06 -53.73 -26.29
CA LYS A 208 -34.61 -54.65 -25.30
C LYS A 208 -33.64 -54.74 -24.13
N MET A 209 -34.16 -54.93 -22.92
CA MET A 209 -33.33 -55.20 -21.75
C MET A 209 -34.02 -56.15 -20.77
N ASN A 210 -33.21 -56.76 -19.92
CA ASN A 210 -33.66 -57.51 -18.76
C ASN A 210 -32.74 -57.25 -17.57
N LEU A 211 -33.33 -56.89 -16.43
CA LEU A 211 -32.63 -56.71 -15.16
C LEU A 211 -32.76 -57.98 -14.32
N GLU A 212 -31.76 -58.85 -14.42
CA GLU A 212 -31.78 -60.23 -13.89
C GLU A 212 -31.61 -60.29 -12.39
N SER A 213 -30.72 -59.46 -11.83
CA SER A 213 -30.45 -59.43 -10.40
C SER A 213 -30.29 -58.01 -9.89
N VAL A 214 -30.85 -57.77 -8.71
CA VAL A 214 -30.65 -56.57 -7.91
C VAL A 214 -30.55 -57.01 -6.46
N ALA A 215 -29.38 -56.85 -5.85
CA ALA A 215 -29.11 -57.27 -4.48
C ALA A 215 -28.42 -56.14 -3.71
N ILE A 216 -28.74 -56.02 -2.42
CA ILE A 216 -28.06 -55.08 -1.53
C ILE A 216 -27.25 -55.88 -0.52
N MET A 217 -25.94 -55.63 -0.47
CA MET A 217 -25.04 -56.22 0.51
C MET A 217 -24.34 -55.11 1.30
N GLY A 218 -24.81 -54.89 2.54
CA GLY A 218 -24.30 -53.80 3.37
C GLY A 218 -24.61 -52.43 2.76
N ASN A 219 -23.57 -51.75 2.25
CA ASN A 219 -23.69 -50.47 1.59
C ASN A 219 -23.44 -50.52 0.08
N GLU A 220 -23.53 -51.70 -0.53
CA GLU A 220 -23.37 -51.87 -1.97
C GLU A 220 -24.69 -52.34 -2.60
N LEU A 221 -25.09 -51.69 -3.69
CA LEU A 221 -26.17 -52.08 -4.59
C LEU A 221 -25.57 -52.77 -5.81
N ASN A 222 -25.80 -54.07 -5.92
CA ASN A 222 -25.26 -54.89 -6.99
C ASN A 222 -26.37 -55.16 -8.00
N ILE A 223 -26.10 -54.82 -9.26
CA ILE A 223 -27.04 -55.04 -10.36
C ILE A 223 -26.40 -55.89 -11.45
N ARG A 224 -27.21 -56.71 -12.11
CA ARG A 224 -26.81 -57.52 -13.26
C ARG A 224 -27.96 -57.68 -14.24
N GLY A 225 -27.66 -57.66 -15.53
CA GLY A 225 -28.65 -57.91 -16.57
C GLY A 225 -28.04 -57.98 -17.96
N TRP A 226 -28.88 -57.76 -18.98
CA TRP A 226 -28.47 -57.57 -20.35
C TRP A 226 -29.31 -56.49 -21.04
N ALA A 227 -28.74 -55.83 -22.04
CA ALA A 227 -29.41 -54.89 -22.93
C ALA A 227 -28.89 -55.04 -24.37
N ILE A 228 -29.77 -54.91 -25.35
CA ILE A 228 -29.46 -55.00 -26.79
C ILE A 228 -30.22 -53.93 -27.56
N HIS A 229 -29.65 -53.45 -28.68
CA HIS A 229 -30.30 -52.56 -29.64
C HIS A 229 -29.84 -52.89 -31.06
N GLY A 230 -30.65 -52.62 -32.09
CA GLY A 230 -30.33 -52.96 -33.48
C GLY A 230 -29.03 -52.33 -34.01
N VAL A 231 -28.61 -51.19 -33.45
CA VAL A 231 -27.35 -50.48 -33.76
C VAL A 231 -26.30 -50.56 -32.64
N GLY A 232 -26.51 -51.41 -31.62
CA GLY A 232 -25.66 -51.50 -30.43
C GLY A 232 -26.02 -50.49 -29.33
N ILE A 233 -25.55 -50.77 -28.11
CA ILE A 233 -25.71 -49.93 -26.91
C ILE A 233 -24.46 -49.08 -26.73
N GLU A 234 -24.65 -47.79 -26.43
CA GLU A 234 -23.57 -46.87 -26.08
C GLU A 234 -23.22 -47.02 -24.59
N TYR A 235 -24.20 -46.81 -23.70
CA TYR A 235 -24.07 -47.01 -22.25
C TYR A 235 -25.45 -47.11 -21.57
N ILE A 236 -25.44 -47.46 -20.29
CA ILE A 236 -26.62 -47.49 -19.42
C ILE A 236 -26.36 -46.57 -18.23
N ASN A 237 -27.18 -45.55 -18.04
CA ASN A 237 -27.11 -44.69 -16.87
C ASN A 237 -27.92 -45.29 -15.72
N VAL A 238 -27.36 -45.32 -14.51
CA VAL A 238 -28.00 -45.90 -13.33
C VAL A 238 -28.23 -44.82 -12.29
N SER A 239 -29.46 -44.71 -11.81
CA SER A 239 -29.82 -43.78 -10.74
C SER A 239 -30.69 -44.44 -9.69
N LEU A 240 -30.66 -43.90 -8.47
CA LEU A 240 -31.43 -44.36 -7.32
C LEU A 240 -32.12 -43.16 -6.66
N ASP A 241 -33.44 -43.19 -6.53
CA ASP A 241 -34.26 -42.04 -6.09
C ASP A 241 -33.93 -40.73 -6.86
N GLY A 242 -33.65 -40.86 -8.16
CA GLY A 242 -33.27 -39.73 -9.01
C GLY A 242 -31.84 -39.22 -8.83
N ARG A 243 -31.04 -39.81 -7.92
CA ARG A 243 -29.61 -39.52 -7.80
C ARG A 243 -28.80 -40.43 -8.71
N ASP A 244 -27.92 -39.83 -9.51
CA ASP A 244 -27.01 -40.56 -10.39
C ASP A 244 -25.99 -41.39 -9.59
N LEU A 245 -25.90 -42.68 -9.94
CA LEU A 245 -24.90 -43.62 -9.39
C LEU A 245 -23.75 -43.87 -10.38
N GLY A 246 -23.96 -43.54 -11.66
CA GLY A 246 -22.97 -43.64 -12.72
C GLY A 246 -23.41 -44.48 -13.91
N GLN A 247 -22.50 -44.62 -14.88
CA GLN A 247 -22.73 -45.33 -16.14
C GLN A 247 -22.12 -46.74 -16.10
N ILE A 248 -22.77 -47.66 -16.81
CA ILE A 248 -22.28 -49.02 -17.08
C ILE A 248 -22.37 -49.32 -18.57
N HIS A 249 -21.50 -50.20 -19.06
CA HIS A 249 -21.48 -50.61 -20.47
C HIS A 249 -21.99 -52.05 -20.60
N THR A 250 -22.33 -52.45 -21.83
CA THR A 250 -22.60 -53.84 -22.18
C THR A 250 -21.34 -54.44 -22.78
N ASP A 251 -20.54 -55.10 -21.94
CA ASP A 251 -19.24 -55.67 -22.28
C ASP A 251 -19.10 -57.13 -21.79
N ILE A 252 -20.15 -57.68 -21.17
CA ILE A 252 -20.14 -59.05 -20.64
C ILE A 252 -20.72 -60.02 -21.66
N GLU A 253 -20.01 -61.12 -21.90
CA GLU A 253 -20.43 -62.15 -22.84
C GLU A 253 -21.75 -62.85 -22.44
N ARG A 254 -22.65 -63.03 -23.42
CA ARG A 254 -24.00 -63.57 -23.28
C ARG A 254 -24.41 -64.40 -24.49
N ALA A 255 -23.87 -65.62 -24.57
CA ALA A 255 -24.18 -66.57 -25.64
C ALA A 255 -25.67 -66.98 -25.70
N ASP A 256 -26.39 -66.92 -24.58
CA ASP A 256 -27.83 -67.16 -24.50
C ASP A 256 -28.63 -66.03 -25.15
N VAL A 257 -28.26 -64.77 -24.88
CA VAL A 257 -28.87 -63.58 -25.50
C VAL A 257 -28.53 -63.53 -26.99
N ALA A 258 -27.29 -63.83 -27.38
CA ALA A 258 -26.89 -63.93 -28.77
C ALA A 258 -27.68 -64.98 -29.56
N ARG A 259 -27.99 -66.12 -28.93
CA ARG A 259 -28.80 -67.18 -29.55
C ARG A 259 -30.28 -66.79 -29.68
N ALA A 260 -30.81 -66.05 -28.71
CA ALA A 260 -32.20 -65.61 -28.70
C ALA A 260 -32.43 -64.40 -29.63
N PHE A 261 -31.43 -63.55 -29.82
CA PHE A 261 -31.49 -62.31 -30.59
C PHE A 261 -30.28 -62.17 -31.54
N PRO A 262 -30.05 -63.14 -32.44
CA PRO A 262 -28.88 -63.15 -33.32
C PRO A 262 -28.86 -61.98 -34.31
N GLU A 263 -30.02 -61.33 -34.56
CA GLU A 263 -30.15 -60.20 -35.48
C GLU A 263 -29.73 -58.85 -34.88
N TYR A 264 -29.44 -58.80 -33.58
CA TYR A 264 -28.99 -57.59 -32.88
C TYR A 264 -27.48 -57.50 -32.89
N ARG A 265 -26.98 -56.31 -33.22
CA ARG A 265 -25.57 -55.97 -33.13
C ARG A 265 -25.07 -56.20 -31.71
N ASP A 266 -23.89 -56.80 -31.60
CA ASP A 266 -23.20 -57.05 -30.33
C ASP A 266 -24.04 -57.83 -29.30
N SER A 267 -25.00 -58.65 -29.75
CA SER A 267 -25.86 -59.46 -28.86
C SER A 267 -25.07 -60.41 -27.96
N ASN A 268 -23.88 -60.85 -28.40
CA ASN A 268 -22.96 -61.62 -27.57
C ASN A 268 -22.29 -60.81 -26.46
N LEU A 269 -22.19 -59.48 -26.54
CA LEU A 269 -21.62 -58.62 -25.50
C LEU A 269 -22.70 -57.83 -24.74
N SER A 270 -23.93 -58.33 -24.74
CA SER A 270 -25.10 -57.61 -24.22
C SER A 270 -25.18 -57.52 -22.69
N GLY A 271 -24.36 -58.27 -21.95
CA GLY A 271 -24.44 -58.34 -20.51
C GLY A 271 -23.84 -57.12 -19.80
N PHE A 272 -24.39 -56.76 -18.65
CA PHE A 272 -23.86 -55.72 -17.76
C PHE A 272 -23.91 -56.18 -16.30
N ALA A 273 -22.95 -55.73 -15.50
CA ALA A 273 -22.97 -55.87 -14.04
C ALA A 273 -22.14 -54.76 -13.38
N ASN A 274 -22.61 -54.22 -12.25
CA ASN A 274 -21.82 -53.28 -11.44
C ASN A 274 -22.32 -53.23 -9.99
N ASN A 275 -21.45 -52.73 -9.10
CA ASN A 275 -21.73 -52.50 -7.69
C ASN A 275 -21.65 -51.00 -7.40
N PHE A 276 -22.70 -50.45 -6.78
CA PHE A 276 -22.78 -49.02 -6.46
C PHE A 276 -22.81 -48.78 -4.96
N ASP A 277 -22.04 -47.79 -4.50
CA ASP A 277 -22.08 -47.36 -3.11
C ASP A 277 -23.38 -46.61 -2.78
N ILE A 278 -24.10 -47.12 -1.78
CA ILE A 278 -25.37 -46.58 -1.29
C ILE A 278 -25.29 -46.17 0.20
N ARG A 279 -24.09 -45.89 0.73
CA ARG A 279 -23.89 -45.39 2.10
C ARG A 279 -24.76 -44.17 2.41
N GLU A 280 -24.86 -43.25 1.45
CA GLU A 280 -25.52 -41.96 1.64
C GLU A 280 -27.06 -42.04 1.59
N PHE A 281 -27.62 -43.17 1.18
CA PHE A 281 -29.07 -43.34 1.09
C PHE A 281 -29.66 -43.79 2.42
N THR A 282 -30.77 -43.17 2.79
CA THR A 282 -31.56 -43.52 3.96
C THR A 282 -32.27 -44.87 3.77
N LYS A 283 -32.62 -45.51 4.89
CA LYS A 283 -33.43 -46.74 4.88
C LYS A 283 -34.81 -46.50 4.22
N GLY A 284 -35.36 -47.54 3.61
CA GLY A 284 -36.70 -47.55 3.02
C GLY A 284 -36.71 -47.91 1.55
N ASN A 285 -37.87 -47.73 0.92
CA ASN A 285 -38.08 -48.01 -0.50
C ASN A 285 -37.38 -46.94 -1.35
N LYS A 286 -36.67 -47.38 -2.38
CA LYS A 286 -35.93 -46.54 -3.34
C LYS A 286 -36.27 -46.94 -4.77
N GLU A 287 -36.39 -45.98 -5.67
CA GLU A 287 -36.58 -46.23 -7.10
C GLU A 287 -35.22 -46.35 -7.80
N LEU A 288 -34.85 -47.57 -8.21
CA LEU A 288 -33.73 -47.82 -9.12
C LEU A 288 -34.19 -47.60 -10.56
N LYS A 289 -33.50 -46.74 -11.30
CA LYS A 289 -33.79 -46.43 -12.71
C LYS A 289 -32.56 -46.69 -13.57
N LEU A 290 -32.74 -47.50 -14.62
CA LEU A 290 -31.75 -47.76 -15.65
C LEU A 290 -32.21 -47.09 -16.94
N GLU A 291 -31.33 -46.30 -17.54
CA GLU A 291 -31.58 -45.58 -18.79
C GLU A 291 -30.57 -46.06 -19.84
N VAL A 292 -31.03 -46.86 -20.78
CA VAL A 292 -30.21 -47.46 -21.84
C VAL A 292 -30.16 -46.49 -23.03
N PHE A 293 -28.96 -46.08 -23.42
CA PHE A 293 -28.69 -45.22 -24.57
C PHE A 293 -28.05 -46.05 -25.69
N ALA A 294 -28.61 -46.00 -26.88
CA ALA A 294 -28.08 -46.66 -28.06
C ALA A 294 -27.21 -45.72 -28.91
N ASN A 295 -26.38 -46.27 -29.80
CA ASN A 295 -25.45 -45.51 -30.64
C ASN A 295 -26.13 -44.49 -31.57
N ASP A 296 -27.42 -44.66 -31.86
CA ASP A 296 -28.24 -43.72 -32.65
C ASP A 296 -28.88 -42.61 -31.79
N GLY A 297 -28.52 -42.53 -30.50
CA GLY A 297 -29.06 -41.59 -29.53
C GLY A 297 -30.45 -41.96 -29.00
N SER A 298 -31.04 -43.08 -29.42
CA SER A 298 -32.33 -43.53 -28.89
C SER A 298 -32.20 -44.04 -27.46
N LYS A 299 -33.28 -43.88 -26.69
CA LYS A 299 -33.30 -44.14 -25.24
C LYS A 299 -34.42 -45.08 -24.83
N MET A 300 -34.12 -46.00 -23.93
CA MET A 300 -35.07 -46.87 -23.22
C MET A 300 -34.88 -46.72 -21.71
N VAL A 301 -35.96 -46.86 -20.93
CA VAL A 301 -35.93 -46.73 -19.47
C VAL A 301 -36.59 -47.93 -18.82
N GLN A 302 -35.97 -48.46 -17.76
CA GLN A 302 -36.55 -49.44 -16.86
C GLN A 302 -36.42 -48.97 -15.41
N THR A 303 -37.47 -49.13 -14.62
CA THR A 303 -37.47 -48.82 -13.18
C THR A 303 -37.78 -50.06 -12.33
N LYS A 304 -37.25 -50.09 -11.11
CA LYS A 304 -37.50 -51.15 -10.11
C LYS A 304 -37.41 -50.58 -8.70
N THR A 305 -38.31 -50.96 -7.81
CA THR A 305 -38.20 -50.61 -6.38
C THR A 305 -37.20 -51.53 -5.67
N VAL A 306 -36.27 -50.94 -4.90
CA VAL A 306 -35.34 -51.65 -4.02
C VAL A 306 -35.53 -51.18 -2.58
N VAL A 307 -35.32 -52.08 -1.60
CA VAL A 307 -35.49 -51.75 -0.17
C VAL A 307 -34.12 -51.68 0.49
N ILE A 308 -33.74 -50.49 0.97
CA ILE A 308 -32.50 -50.30 1.73
C ILE A 308 -32.78 -50.52 3.22
N GLU A 309 -32.05 -51.45 3.83
CA GLU A 309 -32.01 -51.62 5.28
C GLU A 309 -30.68 -51.11 5.87
N LYS A 310 -30.73 -50.40 7.00
CA LYS A 310 -29.55 -49.89 7.71
C LYS A 310 -29.58 -50.29 9.18
N LYS A 311 -28.42 -50.64 9.74
CA LYS A 311 -28.28 -50.91 11.17
C LYS A 311 -28.49 -49.64 12.00
N LYS A 312 -29.19 -49.76 13.14
CA LYS A 312 -29.44 -48.63 14.07
C LYS A 312 -28.12 -48.02 14.56
N PRO A 313 -27.95 -46.68 14.53
CA PRO A 313 -26.74 -46.04 15.05
C PRO A 313 -26.61 -46.20 16.57
N ARG A 314 -25.37 -46.30 17.06
CA ARG A 314 -25.03 -46.52 18.47
C ARG A 314 -23.80 -45.68 18.85
N MET A 315 -23.72 -45.26 20.10
CA MET A 315 -22.52 -44.62 20.62
C MET A 315 -22.38 -44.83 22.13
N ASN A 316 -21.16 -44.72 22.61
CA ASN A 316 -20.84 -44.61 24.03
C ASN A 316 -19.76 -43.56 24.26
N LEU A 317 -20.01 -42.63 25.18
CA LEU A 317 -19.01 -41.68 25.66
C LEU A 317 -18.40 -42.25 26.95
N GLU A 318 -17.24 -42.86 26.84
CA GLU A 318 -16.61 -43.59 27.95
C GLU A 318 -15.97 -42.67 28.98
N LYS A 319 -15.39 -41.56 28.53
CA LYS A 319 -14.77 -40.59 29.44
C LYS A 319 -14.78 -39.19 28.82
N ALA A 320 -15.08 -38.21 29.67
CA ALA A 320 -14.84 -36.80 29.41
C ALA A 320 -14.14 -36.20 30.63
N TRP A 321 -13.04 -35.48 30.44
CA TRP A 321 -12.31 -34.84 31.55
C TRP A 321 -11.59 -33.58 31.08
N VAL A 322 -11.35 -32.68 32.03
CA VAL A 322 -10.69 -31.39 31.79
C VAL A 322 -9.29 -31.46 32.38
N ASN A 323 -8.28 -31.04 31.61
CA ASN A 323 -6.92 -30.87 32.08
C ASN A 323 -6.42 -29.47 31.68
N GLY A 324 -6.33 -28.57 32.66
CA GLY A 324 -6.01 -27.16 32.42
C GLY A 324 -7.03 -26.51 31.47
N ASN A 325 -6.55 -26.08 30.29
CA ASN A 325 -7.37 -25.42 29.28
C ASN A 325 -7.94 -26.37 28.23
N THR A 326 -7.78 -27.69 28.41
CA THR A 326 -8.17 -28.67 27.40
C THR A 326 -9.28 -29.59 27.92
N LEU A 327 -10.36 -29.72 27.16
CA LEU A 327 -11.37 -30.77 27.31
C LEU A 327 -10.95 -31.99 26.49
N ASN A 328 -10.92 -33.16 27.12
CA ASN A 328 -10.62 -34.42 26.47
C ASN A 328 -11.83 -35.34 26.51
N ILE A 329 -12.09 -36.03 25.40
CA ILE A 329 -13.14 -37.06 25.31
C ILE A 329 -12.57 -38.34 24.71
N LYS A 330 -13.15 -39.48 25.09
CA LYS A 330 -12.95 -40.77 24.41
C LYS A 330 -14.21 -41.63 24.45
N GLY A 331 -14.39 -42.45 23.44
CA GLY A 331 -15.53 -43.36 23.34
C GLY A 331 -15.51 -44.17 22.05
N TRP A 332 -16.69 -44.65 21.66
CA TRP A 332 -16.90 -45.32 20.37
C TRP A 332 -18.26 -44.97 19.78
N ALA A 333 -18.37 -45.05 18.46
CA ALA A 333 -19.60 -44.81 17.72
C ALA A 333 -19.71 -45.75 16.52
N LEU A 334 -20.93 -46.16 16.21
CA LEU A 334 -21.27 -47.08 15.11
C LEU A 334 -22.47 -46.54 14.35
N ASN A 335 -22.44 -46.62 13.03
CA ASN A 335 -23.56 -46.28 12.17
C ASN A 335 -23.63 -47.26 10.98
N GLY A 336 -24.83 -47.73 10.62
CA GLY A 336 -25.01 -48.64 9.47
C GLY A 336 -24.55 -48.03 8.14
N SER A 337 -24.55 -46.70 8.04
CA SER A 337 -24.05 -45.94 6.90
C SER A 337 -22.64 -45.39 7.10
N GLN A 338 -21.85 -45.97 8.01
CA GLN A 338 -20.53 -45.46 8.45
C GLN A 338 -20.64 -44.16 9.25
N VAL A 339 -19.73 -43.97 10.22
CA VAL A 339 -19.62 -42.70 10.96
C VAL A 339 -18.78 -41.73 10.13
N LEU A 340 -19.34 -40.57 9.79
CA LEU A 340 -18.62 -39.54 9.03
C LEU A 340 -17.87 -38.56 9.94
N GLU A 341 -18.52 -38.10 11.00
CA GLU A 341 -17.93 -37.13 11.92
C GLU A 341 -18.52 -37.26 13.32
N ILE A 342 -17.74 -36.83 14.30
CA ILE A 342 -18.17 -36.67 15.68
C ILE A 342 -17.82 -35.26 16.14
N LYS A 343 -18.82 -34.49 16.53
CA LYS A 343 -18.69 -33.10 17.00
C LYS A 343 -18.92 -33.03 18.49
N ALA A 344 -18.16 -32.16 19.15
CA ALA A 344 -18.34 -31.83 20.56
C ALA A 344 -18.86 -30.39 20.71
N TYR A 345 -19.77 -30.21 21.65
CA TYR A 345 -20.33 -28.92 22.03
C TYR A 345 -20.31 -28.76 23.55
N LEU A 346 -20.02 -27.56 24.04
CA LEU A 346 -20.18 -27.18 25.45
C LEU A 346 -21.28 -26.14 25.58
N ASN A 347 -22.34 -26.43 26.34
CA ASN A 347 -23.54 -25.60 26.44
C ASN A 347 -24.08 -25.17 25.07
N ASP A 348 -24.15 -26.13 24.15
CA ASP A 348 -24.55 -25.95 22.74
C ASP A 348 -23.61 -25.12 21.85
N GLU A 349 -22.49 -24.62 22.39
CA GLU A 349 -21.43 -23.98 21.60
C GLU A 349 -20.47 -25.04 21.04
N TYR A 350 -20.21 -25.01 19.73
CA TYR A 350 -19.30 -25.95 19.06
C TYR A 350 -17.85 -25.76 19.53
N VAL A 351 -17.19 -26.83 19.97
CA VAL A 351 -15.79 -26.79 20.45
C VAL A 351 -14.81 -27.57 19.58
N GLY A 352 -15.30 -28.42 18.66
CA GLY A 352 -14.44 -29.11 17.69
C GLY A 352 -14.94 -30.49 17.26
N HIS A 353 -14.14 -31.16 16.44
CA HIS A 353 -14.37 -32.53 15.96
C HIS A 353 -13.43 -33.53 16.64
N ALA A 354 -13.91 -34.73 16.92
CA ALA A 354 -13.11 -35.83 17.43
C ALA A 354 -12.39 -36.57 16.28
N ASN A 355 -11.22 -37.14 16.59
CA ASN A 355 -10.52 -38.05 15.70
C ASN A 355 -11.21 -39.42 15.72
N LEU A 356 -11.43 -39.97 14.52
CA LEU A 356 -12.03 -41.29 14.29
C LEU A 356 -10.95 -42.34 14.01
N GLY A 357 -11.36 -43.62 13.92
CA GLY A 357 -10.49 -44.71 13.48
C GLY A 357 -9.68 -45.37 14.59
N ILE A 358 -10.08 -45.21 15.86
CA ILE A 358 -9.38 -45.87 16.97
C ILE A 358 -9.82 -47.32 17.06
N ARG A 359 -8.85 -48.24 17.06
CA ARG A 359 -9.10 -49.68 17.09
C ARG A 359 -9.91 -50.11 18.33
N ARG A 360 -11.04 -50.78 18.10
CA ARG A 360 -11.99 -51.31 19.10
C ARG A 360 -12.51 -52.71 18.73
N PRO A 361 -11.67 -53.75 18.83
CA PRO A 361 -12.08 -55.12 18.52
C PRO A 361 -13.18 -55.64 19.46
N ASP A 362 -13.22 -55.14 20.69
CA ASP A 362 -14.26 -55.42 21.69
C ASP A 362 -15.64 -54.93 21.22
N VAL A 363 -15.70 -53.71 20.66
CA VAL A 363 -16.93 -53.14 20.10
C VAL A 363 -17.37 -53.90 18.86
N ASN A 364 -16.44 -54.24 17.97
CA ASN A 364 -16.74 -55.04 16.78
C ASN A 364 -17.26 -56.45 17.13
N LYS A 365 -16.69 -57.08 18.17
CA LYS A 365 -17.16 -58.36 18.67
C LYS A 365 -18.58 -58.27 19.25
N ALA A 366 -18.91 -57.19 19.95
CA ALA A 366 -20.24 -56.97 20.53
C ALA A 366 -21.28 -56.56 19.47
N PHE A 367 -20.86 -55.81 18.45
CA PHE A 367 -21.72 -55.28 17.38
C PHE A 367 -21.11 -55.60 16.00
N PRO A 368 -21.19 -56.87 15.54
CA PRO A 368 -20.56 -57.27 14.29
C PRO A 368 -21.24 -56.64 13.07
N ASN A 369 -20.53 -56.59 11.95
CA ASN A 369 -21.00 -56.14 10.62
C ASN A 369 -21.50 -54.68 10.57
N TYR A 370 -20.99 -53.80 11.43
CA TYR A 370 -21.06 -52.37 11.17
C TYR A 370 -19.86 -51.96 10.31
N PRO A 371 -20.02 -51.02 9.37
CA PRO A 371 -18.88 -50.36 8.74
C PRO A 371 -17.92 -49.83 9.80
N ASP A 372 -16.62 -50.09 9.63
CA ASP A 372 -15.55 -49.65 10.52
C ASP A 372 -15.72 -50.07 11.99
N GLY A 373 -16.44 -51.16 12.25
CA GLY A 373 -16.73 -51.62 13.62
C GLY A 373 -15.47 -51.87 14.45
N ASP A 374 -14.39 -52.35 13.83
CA ASP A 374 -13.10 -52.64 14.44
C ASP A 374 -12.23 -51.40 14.69
N ILE A 375 -12.58 -50.25 14.11
CA ILE A 375 -11.97 -48.94 14.33
C ILE A 375 -12.98 -47.87 14.76
N SER A 376 -14.07 -48.32 15.39
CA SER A 376 -15.20 -47.50 15.84
C SER A 376 -14.90 -46.52 16.99
N GLY A 377 -13.71 -46.57 17.55
CA GLY A 377 -13.30 -45.69 18.64
C GLY A 377 -13.02 -44.27 18.18
N PHE A 378 -13.23 -43.31 19.08
CA PHE A 378 -12.88 -41.91 18.88
C PHE A 378 -12.20 -41.30 20.10
N ASN A 379 -11.39 -40.26 19.87
CA ASN A 379 -10.86 -39.39 20.90
C ASN A 379 -10.93 -37.92 20.45
N GLY A 380 -11.03 -37.00 21.40
CA GLY A 380 -11.04 -35.57 21.09
C GLY A 380 -10.26 -34.79 22.12
N ARG A 381 -9.56 -33.75 21.67
CA ARG A 381 -8.79 -32.82 22.49
C ARG A 381 -9.15 -31.40 22.04
N PHE A 382 -9.92 -30.69 22.85
CA PHE A 382 -10.49 -29.38 22.51
C PHE A 382 -9.95 -28.31 23.43
N GLU A 383 -9.44 -27.21 22.88
CA GLU A 383 -9.08 -26.03 23.66
C GLU A 383 -10.36 -25.34 24.12
N VAL A 384 -10.50 -25.15 25.42
CA VAL A 384 -11.68 -24.56 26.08
C VAL A 384 -11.28 -23.43 27.02
N GLY A 385 -10.05 -22.93 26.91
CA GLY A 385 -9.48 -21.87 27.76
C GLY A 385 -10.26 -20.56 27.73
N TYR A 386 -10.94 -20.29 26.61
CA TYR A 386 -11.78 -19.10 26.40
C TYR A 386 -13.19 -19.22 27.01
N ILE A 387 -13.59 -20.42 27.47
CA ILE A 387 -14.91 -20.65 28.08
C ILE A 387 -14.82 -20.42 29.59
N TYR A 388 -15.82 -19.70 30.12
CA TYR A 388 -15.97 -19.41 31.55
C TYR A 388 -15.91 -20.68 32.41
N PRO A 389 -15.22 -20.65 33.57
CA PRO A 389 -15.17 -21.79 34.48
C PRO A 389 -16.56 -22.19 35.03
N GLY A 390 -16.62 -23.35 35.67
CA GLY A 390 -17.82 -23.91 36.27
C GLY A 390 -18.38 -25.12 35.51
N GLU A 391 -19.52 -25.61 35.96
CA GLU A 391 -20.20 -26.76 35.36
C GLU A 391 -20.73 -26.42 33.96
N LYS A 392 -20.43 -27.28 32.99
CA LYS A 392 -20.88 -27.20 31.59
C LYS A 392 -21.51 -28.52 31.15
N THR A 393 -22.47 -28.42 30.25
CA THR A 393 -23.06 -29.57 29.56
C THR A 393 -22.26 -29.85 28.30
N LEU A 394 -21.53 -30.97 28.27
CA LEU A 394 -20.89 -31.50 27.07
C LEU A 394 -21.91 -32.32 26.27
N LYS A 395 -22.15 -31.96 25.01
CA LYS A 395 -22.89 -32.74 24.02
C LYS A 395 -21.92 -33.28 22.97
N VAL A 396 -21.89 -34.60 22.78
CA VAL A 396 -21.18 -35.28 21.70
C VAL A 396 -22.20 -35.75 20.69
N GLU A 397 -22.04 -35.32 19.45
CA GLU A 397 -22.93 -35.58 18.32
C GLU A 397 -22.21 -36.44 17.29
N VAL A 398 -22.83 -37.53 16.85
CA VAL A 398 -22.31 -38.44 15.82
C VAL A 398 -23.20 -38.33 14.59
N ARG A 399 -22.60 -38.09 13.42
CA ARG A 399 -23.31 -38.07 12.13
C ARG A 399 -22.89 -39.25 11.26
N GLY A 400 -23.88 -39.98 10.75
CA GLY A 400 -23.69 -41.08 9.79
C GLY A 400 -23.64 -40.64 8.33
N GLY A 401 -23.25 -41.57 7.43
CA GLY A 401 -23.25 -41.35 5.97
C GLY A 401 -24.63 -40.99 5.39
N ASP A 402 -25.69 -41.50 5.98
CA ASP A 402 -27.09 -41.19 5.63
C ASP A 402 -27.63 -39.93 6.33
N ASN A 403 -26.73 -39.12 6.91
CA ASN A 403 -27.04 -37.94 7.72
C ASN A 403 -27.85 -38.22 9.01
N THR A 404 -27.98 -39.48 9.45
CA THR A 404 -28.56 -39.76 10.76
C THR A 404 -27.69 -39.22 11.88
N ILE A 405 -28.32 -38.57 12.87
CA ILE A 405 -27.65 -37.96 14.02
C ILE A 405 -28.06 -38.67 15.30
N ILE A 406 -27.08 -39.01 16.13
CA ILE A 406 -27.29 -39.42 17.53
C ILE A 406 -26.42 -38.57 18.46
N THR A 407 -26.90 -38.33 19.67
CA THR A 407 -26.21 -37.49 20.65
C THR A 407 -26.06 -38.17 22.01
N ARG A 408 -25.03 -37.78 22.75
CA ARG A 408 -24.84 -38.08 24.17
C ARG A 408 -24.45 -36.82 24.92
N THR A 409 -25.04 -36.62 26.09
CA THR A 409 -24.73 -35.49 26.96
C THR A 409 -24.11 -35.97 28.28
N THR A 410 -23.20 -35.17 28.84
CA THR A 410 -22.64 -35.35 30.19
C THR A 410 -22.24 -34.00 30.78
N LYS A 411 -22.02 -33.94 32.09
CA LYS A 411 -21.53 -32.73 32.77
C LYS A 411 -20.01 -32.77 32.90
N VAL A 412 -19.35 -31.65 32.63
CA VAL A 412 -17.92 -31.45 32.89
C VAL A 412 -17.72 -30.15 33.65
N ASN A 413 -16.79 -30.14 34.59
CA ASN A 413 -16.50 -28.95 35.39
C ASN A 413 -15.19 -28.30 34.93
N LEU A 414 -15.27 -27.08 34.38
CA LEU A 414 -14.10 -26.31 33.98
C LEU A 414 -13.50 -25.62 35.21
N GLN A 415 -12.29 -26.05 35.61
CA GLN A 415 -11.55 -25.48 36.74
C GLN A 415 -10.39 -24.61 36.22
N ARG A 416 -10.18 -23.43 36.83
CA ARG A 416 -9.08 -22.50 36.49
C ARG A 416 -8.25 -22.20 37.73
N LYS A 417 -6.93 -22.03 37.54
CA LYS A 417 -6.07 -21.49 38.61
C LYS A 417 -6.45 -20.03 38.88
N PRO A 418 -6.48 -19.60 40.15
CA PRO A 418 -6.83 -18.22 40.49
C PRO A 418 -5.80 -17.24 39.95
N GLY A 419 -6.27 -16.04 39.62
CA GLY A 419 -5.44 -14.95 39.14
C GLY A 419 -4.43 -14.47 40.17
N LYS A 420 -3.19 -14.28 39.74
CA LYS A 420 -2.12 -13.69 40.53
C LYS A 420 -1.49 -12.57 39.73
N MET A 421 -1.19 -11.45 40.37
CA MET A 421 -0.42 -10.39 39.71
C MET A 421 0.37 -9.59 40.74
N ASN A 422 1.42 -8.94 40.25
CA ASN A 422 2.16 -7.94 40.99
C ASN A 422 2.42 -6.71 40.11
N LEU A 423 2.30 -5.53 40.71
CA LEU A 423 2.69 -4.25 40.11
C LEU A 423 4.01 -3.84 40.76
N GLU A 424 5.12 -4.11 40.08
CA GLU A 424 6.48 -3.93 40.60
C GLU A 424 6.92 -2.46 40.51
N THR A 425 6.55 -1.79 39.42
CA THR A 425 6.80 -0.37 39.18
C THR A 425 5.50 0.28 38.70
N PRO A 426 5.11 1.44 39.25
CA PRO A 426 5.77 2.16 40.33
C PRO A 426 5.55 1.51 41.71
N LYS A 427 6.53 1.66 42.61
CA LYS A 427 6.33 1.33 44.03
C LYS A 427 5.41 2.35 44.68
N ALA A 428 4.61 1.91 45.63
CA ALA A 428 3.77 2.80 46.42
C ALA A 428 4.61 3.88 47.13
N GLY A 429 4.14 5.13 47.12
CA GLY A 429 4.79 6.29 47.73
C GLY A 429 5.91 6.93 46.90
N VAL A 430 6.28 6.37 45.74
CA VAL A 430 7.37 6.95 44.93
C VAL A 430 7.00 8.34 44.42
N THR A 431 7.97 9.26 44.45
CA THR A 431 7.84 10.57 43.80
C THR A 431 8.51 10.54 42.43
N ILE A 432 7.76 10.89 41.38
CA ILE A 432 8.25 10.97 40.00
C ILE A 432 8.34 12.45 39.61
N ASN A 433 9.53 12.92 39.25
CA ASN A 433 9.81 14.33 38.89
C ASN A 433 10.52 14.49 37.53
N ASN A 434 10.76 13.38 36.82
CA ASN A 434 11.46 13.36 35.53
C ASN A 434 10.49 13.42 34.33
N GLY A 435 9.19 13.38 34.56
CA GLY A 435 8.18 13.41 33.50
C GLY A 435 7.68 12.08 32.99
N ILE A 436 8.22 10.97 33.47
CA ILE A 436 7.99 9.65 32.89
C ILE A 436 7.50 8.69 33.96
N LEU A 437 6.31 8.13 33.73
CA LEU A 437 5.75 7.04 34.51
C LEU A 437 6.07 5.72 33.84
N ASP A 438 7.01 4.97 34.41
CA ASP A 438 7.29 3.58 34.03
C ASP A 438 6.40 2.62 34.80
N ILE A 439 5.83 1.66 34.09
CA ILE A 439 4.99 0.58 34.63
C ILE A 439 5.68 -0.75 34.33
N ARG A 440 5.84 -1.59 35.35
CA ARG A 440 6.32 -2.97 35.20
C ARG A 440 5.62 -3.89 36.19
N GLY A 441 5.42 -5.13 35.79
CA GLY A 441 4.89 -6.16 36.67
C GLY A 441 4.76 -7.50 35.97
N TRP A 442 4.02 -8.40 36.60
CA TRP A 442 3.65 -9.69 36.03
C TRP A 442 2.22 -10.04 36.40
N ALA A 443 1.57 -10.82 35.54
CA ALA A 443 0.22 -11.31 35.74
C ALA A 443 0.12 -12.76 35.24
N LEU A 444 -0.57 -13.59 36.03
CA LEU A 444 -0.81 -15.00 35.80
C LEU A 444 -2.30 -15.26 35.96
N TYR A 445 -2.88 -16.01 35.04
CA TYR A 445 -4.25 -16.48 35.18
C TYR A 445 -4.40 -17.90 34.62
N GLY A 446 -5.41 -18.64 35.11
CA GLY A 446 -5.67 -20.01 34.68
C GLY A 446 -6.03 -20.13 33.20
N SER A 447 -6.40 -19.02 32.55
CA SER A 447 -6.58 -18.89 31.10
C SER A 447 -5.68 -17.77 30.54
N GLU A 448 -5.73 -17.59 29.23
CA GLU A 448 -5.05 -16.50 28.54
C GLU A 448 -5.55 -15.11 29.00
N ILE A 449 -4.61 -14.17 29.11
CA ILE A 449 -4.87 -12.76 29.44
C ILE A 449 -5.15 -12.03 28.12
N LYS A 450 -6.28 -11.32 28.05
CA LYS A 450 -6.69 -10.56 26.86
C LYS A 450 -5.88 -9.27 26.71
N ASP A 451 -5.87 -8.45 27.76
CA ASP A 451 -5.16 -7.18 27.77
C ASP A 451 -4.89 -6.71 29.21
N ILE A 452 -3.96 -5.77 29.36
CA ILE A 452 -3.69 -5.09 30.63
C ILE A 452 -3.84 -3.58 30.40
N LYS A 453 -4.85 -2.98 31.03
CA LYS A 453 -5.16 -1.56 30.95
C LYS A 453 -4.53 -0.80 32.11
N ILE A 454 -3.88 0.32 31.80
CA ILE A 454 -3.28 1.20 32.80
C ILE A 454 -4.11 2.47 32.93
N TYR A 455 -4.37 2.86 34.18
CA TYR A 455 -5.10 4.07 34.53
C TYR A 455 -4.33 4.90 35.56
N ALA A 456 -4.61 6.22 35.59
CA ALA A 456 -4.26 7.11 36.68
C ALA A 456 -5.50 7.86 37.17
N ASN A 457 -5.89 7.70 38.44
CA ASN A 457 -7.14 8.24 39.00
C ASN A 457 -8.35 7.97 38.07
N ASP A 458 -8.47 6.74 37.60
CA ASP A 458 -9.50 6.26 36.66
C ASP A 458 -9.45 6.81 35.23
N LYS A 459 -8.56 7.75 34.91
CA LYS A 459 -8.27 8.12 33.52
C LYS A 459 -7.46 7.01 32.84
N PHE A 460 -7.98 6.45 31.75
CA PHE A 460 -7.27 5.47 30.93
C PHE A 460 -6.06 6.11 30.25
N LEU A 461 -4.88 5.52 30.45
CA LEU A 461 -3.62 5.99 29.84
C LEU A 461 -3.26 5.19 28.60
N GLY A 462 -3.53 3.88 28.60
CA GLY A 462 -3.19 3.00 27.50
C GLY A 462 -3.04 1.54 27.93
N TYR A 463 -2.66 0.70 26.98
CA TYR A 463 -2.39 -0.72 27.20
C TYR A 463 -0.93 -0.97 27.56
N ALA A 464 -0.67 -1.94 28.43
CA ALA A 464 0.68 -2.43 28.66
C ALA A 464 1.07 -3.47 27.60
N LYS A 465 2.35 -3.48 27.22
CA LYS A 465 2.94 -4.56 26.42
C LYS A 465 3.04 -5.80 27.31
N THR A 466 2.48 -6.91 26.86
CA THR A 466 2.47 -8.23 27.52
C THR A 466 3.57 -9.15 26.96
N GLU A 467 3.58 -10.40 27.41
CA GLU A 467 4.50 -11.46 26.96
C GLU A 467 5.97 -11.19 27.24
N ILE A 468 6.28 -10.43 28.30
CA ILE A 468 7.65 -10.20 28.73
C ILE A 468 8.14 -11.40 29.53
N GLU A 469 9.33 -11.90 29.19
CA GLU A 469 9.92 -13.08 29.84
C GLU A 469 10.14 -12.88 31.34
N ARG A 470 9.67 -13.85 32.12
CA ARG A 470 9.72 -13.94 33.60
C ARG A 470 9.91 -15.39 34.06
N PRO A 471 11.06 -16.03 33.74
CA PRO A 471 11.35 -17.39 34.20
C PRO A 471 11.41 -17.49 35.74
N ASP A 472 11.74 -16.39 36.43
CA ASP A 472 11.69 -16.28 37.89
C ASP A 472 10.27 -16.46 38.44
N VAL A 473 9.27 -15.86 37.79
CA VAL A 473 7.85 -15.98 38.18
C VAL A 473 7.36 -17.40 37.90
N ASN A 474 7.71 -17.97 36.75
CA ASN A 474 7.31 -19.34 36.39
C ASN A 474 7.88 -20.39 37.37
N ARG A 475 9.10 -20.18 37.87
CA ARG A 475 9.72 -21.05 38.87
C ARG A 475 8.97 -21.03 40.20
N VAL A 476 8.42 -19.87 40.60
CA VAL A 476 7.65 -19.73 41.85
C VAL A 476 6.20 -20.20 41.68
N PHE A 477 5.60 -19.97 40.52
CA PHE A 477 4.21 -20.33 40.21
C PHE A 477 4.13 -21.23 38.96
N PRO A 478 4.58 -22.49 39.05
CA PRO A 478 4.60 -23.38 37.91
C PRO A 478 3.20 -23.79 37.42
N GLY A 479 3.13 -24.08 36.12
CA GLY A 479 1.93 -24.63 35.46
C GLY A 479 0.80 -23.63 35.25
N TYR A 480 1.09 -22.33 35.23
CA TYR A 480 0.21 -21.33 34.63
C TYR A 480 0.50 -21.25 33.12
N PRO A 481 -0.52 -21.08 32.26
CA PRO A 481 -0.31 -20.78 30.84
C PRO A 481 0.61 -19.56 30.67
N ASN A 482 1.61 -19.67 29.79
CA ASN A 482 2.59 -18.61 29.51
C ASN A 482 3.25 -18.03 30.77
N GLY A 483 3.43 -18.84 31.83
CA GLY A 483 3.98 -18.36 33.11
C GLY A 483 5.39 -17.78 32.99
N ASP A 484 6.19 -18.31 32.07
CA ASP A 484 7.53 -17.84 31.68
C ASP A 484 7.50 -16.54 30.85
N LYS A 485 6.33 -16.12 30.37
CA LYS A 485 6.09 -14.85 29.65
C LYS A 485 5.04 -13.99 30.35
N SER A 486 4.93 -14.11 31.66
CA SER A 486 3.91 -13.44 32.47
C SER A 486 4.12 -11.95 32.70
N GLY A 487 5.26 -11.39 32.25
CA GLY A 487 5.61 -10.00 32.49
C GLY A 487 4.86 -9.00 31.61
N PHE A 488 4.71 -7.78 32.10
CA PHE A 488 4.19 -6.65 31.34
C PHE A 488 4.94 -5.35 31.62
N THR A 489 4.92 -4.43 30.66
CA THR A 489 5.53 -3.10 30.79
C THR A 489 4.75 -2.01 30.06
N ALA A 490 4.76 -0.78 30.57
CA ALA A 490 4.27 0.41 29.87
C ALA A 490 5.08 1.65 30.27
N ARG A 491 5.00 2.72 29.47
CA ARG A 491 5.67 4.00 29.73
C ARG A 491 4.77 5.14 29.28
N PHE A 492 4.52 6.11 30.17
CA PHE A 492 3.64 7.26 29.91
C PHE A 492 4.29 8.59 30.28
N ASN A 493 3.98 9.67 29.55
CA ASN A 493 4.35 11.04 29.95
C ASN A 493 3.38 11.53 31.04
N THR A 494 3.93 12.09 32.11
CA THR A 494 3.14 12.55 33.26
C THR A 494 2.33 13.82 33.01
N ASP A 495 2.68 14.60 31.98
CA ASP A 495 2.04 15.90 31.71
C ASP A 495 0.54 15.77 31.41
N GLU A 496 0.11 14.64 30.84
CA GLU A 496 -1.30 14.35 30.54
C GLU A 496 -2.08 13.79 31.74
N ILE A 497 -1.39 13.43 32.82
CA ILE A 497 -1.94 12.82 34.04
C ILE A 497 -2.27 13.91 35.10
N GLY A 498 -1.54 15.03 35.05
CA GLY A 498 -1.56 16.07 36.06
C GLY A 498 -0.65 15.76 37.26
N TYR A 499 -0.22 16.80 37.97
CA TYR A 499 0.69 16.67 39.12
C TYR A 499 -0.06 16.37 40.44
N GLY A 500 0.68 16.09 41.50
CA GLY A 500 0.18 15.69 42.83
C GLY A 500 0.04 14.17 43.01
N GLU A 501 -0.68 13.78 44.05
CA GLU A 501 -0.95 12.36 44.33
C GLU A 501 -1.81 11.73 43.23
N LYS A 502 -1.39 10.55 42.74
CA LYS A 502 -2.09 9.73 41.76
C LYS A 502 -2.15 8.28 42.20
N VAL A 503 -3.27 7.62 41.92
CA VAL A 503 -3.44 6.17 42.03
C VAL A 503 -3.25 5.59 40.64
N ILE A 504 -2.15 4.87 40.45
CA ILE A 504 -1.90 4.09 39.24
C ILE A 504 -2.57 2.74 39.40
N LYS A 505 -3.44 2.36 38.46
CA LYS A 505 -4.17 1.10 38.45
C LYS A 505 -3.77 0.28 37.23
N ALA A 506 -3.32 -0.95 37.46
CA ALA A 506 -3.16 -1.96 36.43
C ALA A 506 -4.34 -2.94 36.52
N GLU A 507 -5.14 -3.00 35.47
CA GLU A 507 -6.31 -3.89 35.34
C GLU A 507 -6.00 -4.95 34.28
N VAL A 508 -5.86 -6.20 34.72
CA VAL A 508 -5.68 -7.38 33.86
C VAL A 508 -7.06 -7.88 33.48
N ASN A 509 -7.39 -7.86 32.19
CA ASN A 509 -8.62 -8.40 31.64
C ASN A 509 -8.37 -9.78 31.04
N CYS A 510 -9.15 -10.77 31.44
CA CYS A 510 -9.06 -12.14 30.93
C CYS A 510 -10.17 -12.40 29.89
N PHE A 511 -9.98 -13.40 29.02
CA PHE A 511 -10.98 -13.75 27.99
C PHE A 511 -12.29 -14.27 28.59
N ASP A 512 -12.24 -14.88 29.76
CA ASP A 512 -13.41 -15.29 30.53
C ASP A 512 -14.01 -14.14 31.37
N GLY A 513 -13.78 -12.88 30.99
CA GLY A 513 -14.31 -11.70 31.69
C GLY A 513 -13.76 -11.44 33.09
N THR A 514 -12.93 -12.32 33.65
CA THR A 514 -12.31 -12.11 34.96
C THR A 514 -11.37 -10.91 34.93
N LYS A 515 -11.40 -10.11 36.00
CA LYS A 515 -10.51 -8.97 36.19
C LYS A 515 -9.61 -9.13 37.41
N ILE A 516 -8.32 -8.84 37.24
CA ILE A 516 -7.36 -8.78 38.36
C ILE A 516 -6.82 -7.35 38.42
N ILE A 517 -6.94 -6.72 39.59
CA ILE A 517 -6.56 -5.31 39.76
C ILE A 517 -5.45 -5.18 40.80
N ARG A 518 -4.45 -4.34 40.49
CA ARG A 518 -3.50 -3.81 41.47
C ARG A 518 -3.36 -2.31 41.30
N THR A 519 -3.13 -1.64 42.41
CA THR A 519 -2.97 -0.19 42.47
C THR A 519 -1.70 0.19 43.20
N ALA A 520 -1.06 1.27 42.78
CA ALA A 520 0.05 1.92 43.48
C ALA A 520 -0.23 3.42 43.58
N LYS A 521 -0.16 3.97 44.80
CA LYS A 521 -0.19 5.43 45.01
C LYS A 521 1.18 6.01 44.72
N ILE A 522 1.25 7.09 43.96
CA ILE A 522 2.49 7.79 43.62
C ILE A 522 2.28 9.30 43.76
N ASN A 523 3.37 10.06 43.81
CA ASN A 523 3.33 11.51 43.76
C ASN A 523 4.02 12.01 42.49
N LEU A 524 3.29 12.70 41.62
CA LEU A 524 3.83 13.32 40.41
C LEU A 524 4.22 14.77 40.71
N LYS A 525 5.49 15.14 40.52
CA LYS A 525 5.97 16.51 40.65
C LYS A 525 6.26 17.12 39.29
N GLU A 526 6.08 18.44 39.19
CA GLU A 526 6.46 19.22 38.02
C GLU A 526 7.93 19.05 37.67
N LYS A 527 8.23 19.10 36.37
CA LYS A 527 9.60 19.09 35.86
C LYS A 527 10.28 20.39 36.23
N ALA A 528 11.51 20.30 36.75
CA ALA A 528 12.27 21.48 37.13
C ALA A 528 12.59 22.38 35.91
N ALA A 529 12.28 23.67 35.99
CA ALA A 529 12.62 24.63 34.95
C ALA A 529 14.13 24.71 34.68
N ARG A 530 14.51 24.88 33.41
CA ARG A 530 15.91 24.95 32.93
C ARG A 530 16.10 26.14 32.00
N ILE A 531 17.30 26.70 31.98
CA ILE A 531 17.70 27.76 31.06
C ILE A 531 19.19 27.64 30.78
N ASN A 532 19.59 27.99 29.56
CA ASN A 532 20.97 28.19 29.19
C ASN A 532 21.09 29.49 28.37
N LEU A 533 21.91 30.42 28.86
CA LEU A 533 22.29 31.64 28.15
C LEU A 533 23.59 31.35 27.39
N GLU A 534 23.45 31.10 26.09
CA GLU A 534 24.56 30.70 25.20
C GLU A 534 25.36 31.90 24.71
N TYR A 535 24.68 33.02 24.47
CA TYR A 535 25.29 34.29 24.13
C TYR A 535 24.62 35.41 24.93
N PRO A 536 25.39 36.37 25.50
CA PRO A 536 26.84 36.50 25.40
C PRO A 536 27.60 35.38 26.12
N GLU A 537 28.79 35.07 25.62
CA GLU A 537 29.73 34.22 26.34
C GLU A 537 30.19 34.91 27.62
N ASN A 538 30.60 34.11 28.61
CA ASN A 538 31.13 34.68 29.83
C ASN A 538 32.46 35.40 29.54
N ASN A 539 32.61 36.60 30.10
CA ASN A 539 33.72 37.54 29.90
C ASN A 539 33.84 38.11 28.47
N LEU A 540 32.79 38.05 27.65
CA LEU A 540 32.75 38.71 26.34
C LEU A 540 33.05 40.21 26.49
N THR A 541 33.96 40.75 25.67
CA THR A 541 34.15 42.20 25.53
C THR A 541 33.24 42.73 24.42
N SER A 542 32.27 43.58 24.76
CA SER A 542 31.37 44.23 23.81
C SER A 542 31.79 45.68 23.58
N ASN A 543 32.06 46.03 22.32
CA ASN A 543 32.43 47.38 21.89
C ASN A 543 31.24 48.18 21.33
N GLY A 544 30.03 47.59 21.33
CA GLY A 544 28.85 48.14 20.65
C GLY A 544 27.80 48.71 21.60
N VAL A 545 26.91 49.53 21.05
CA VAL A 545 25.71 50.07 21.74
C VAL A 545 24.59 49.06 21.89
N LYS A 546 24.69 47.89 21.25
CA LYS A 546 23.70 46.82 21.32
C LYS A 546 24.33 45.52 21.79
N LEU A 547 23.64 44.81 22.67
CA LEU A 547 23.99 43.47 23.13
C LEU A 547 23.03 42.46 22.52
N LYS A 548 23.55 41.54 21.72
CA LYS A 548 22.79 40.37 21.27
C LYS A 548 22.74 39.34 22.40
N VAL A 549 21.65 38.59 22.47
CA VAL A 549 21.49 37.45 23.37
C VAL A 549 20.92 36.26 22.61
N LYS A 550 21.30 35.05 23.03
CA LYS A 550 20.78 33.80 22.49
C LYS A 550 20.85 32.71 23.55
N GLY A 551 19.87 31.83 23.57
CA GLY A 551 19.89 30.65 24.44
C GLY A 551 18.69 29.76 24.24
N TRP A 552 18.43 28.91 25.24
CA TRP A 552 17.23 28.09 25.34
C TRP A 552 16.70 28.01 26.76
N ALA A 553 15.40 27.78 26.92
CA ALA A 553 14.73 27.61 28.19
C ALA A 553 13.64 26.53 28.12
N LEU A 554 13.47 25.79 29.20
CA LEU A 554 12.49 24.70 29.33
C LEU A 554 11.71 24.87 30.63
N ASN A 555 10.40 24.62 30.57
CA ASN A 555 9.52 24.62 31.74
C ASN A 555 8.42 23.57 31.54
N ALA A 556 7.93 22.96 32.63
CA ALA A 556 6.83 22.00 32.59
C ALA A 556 5.55 22.58 31.97
N SER A 557 5.35 23.90 32.10
CA SER A 557 4.19 24.64 31.60
C SER A 557 4.44 25.41 30.29
N ASP A 558 5.52 25.09 29.56
CA ASP A 558 6.08 25.91 28.47
C ASP A 558 6.59 27.28 28.94
N ILE A 559 7.41 27.93 28.11
CA ILE A 559 7.93 29.28 28.38
C ILE A 559 6.89 30.33 27.99
N LYS A 560 6.59 31.24 28.92
CA LYS A 560 5.78 32.44 28.69
C LYS A 560 6.63 33.57 28.12
N GLU A 561 7.74 33.86 28.77
CA GLU A 561 8.66 34.95 28.39
C GLU A 561 10.06 34.71 28.94
N VAL A 562 11.07 35.34 28.31
CA VAL A 562 12.45 35.39 28.82
C VAL A 562 12.83 36.86 28.99
N LYS A 563 13.03 37.30 30.23
CA LYS A 563 13.38 38.68 30.59
C LYS A 563 14.89 38.86 30.65
N LEU A 564 15.41 39.92 30.05
CA LEU A 564 16.83 40.25 30.06
C LEU A 564 17.10 41.46 30.96
N TYR A 565 18.17 41.34 31.74
CA TYR A 565 18.64 42.39 32.63
C TYR A 565 20.15 42.59 32.47
N VAL A 566 20.62 43.82 32.69
CA VAL A 566 22.04 44.14 32.94
C VAL A 566 22.14 44.83 34.29
N ASP A 567 22.95 44.31 35.21
CA ASP A 567 23.09 44.80 36.58
C ASP A 567 21.75 45.00 37.32
N ASN A 568 20.84 44.04 37.12
CA ASN A 568 19.46 44.05 37.61
C ASN A 568 18.53 45.11 37.00
N GLU A 569 19.01 45.92 36.06
CA GLU A 569 18.17 46.82 35.28
C GLU A 569 17.53 46.07 34.11
N PHE A 570 16.21 46.17 33.95
CA PHE A 570 15.46 45.49 32.90
C PHE A 570 15.73 46.11 31.53
N LEU A 571 16.08 45.29 30.53
CA LEU A 571 16.29 45.73 29.14
C LEU A 571 15.08 45.47 28.26
N GLY A 572 14.36 44.38 28.51
CA GLY A 572 13.26 43.93 27.67
C GLY A 572 13.12 42.41 27.64
N ASN A 573 12.15 41.95 26.85
CA ASN A 573 11.87 40.54 26.65
C ASN A 573 12.58 40.03 25.38
N ALA A 574 13.20 38.85 25.46
CA ALA A 574 13.71 38.15 24.30
C ALA A 574 12.56 37.50 23.52
N THR A 575 12.76 37.35 22.21
CA THR A 575 11.89 36.59 21.32
C THR A 575 12.07 35.11 21.62
N VAL A 576 11.02 34.48 22.15
CA VAL A 576 10.99 33.04 22.49
C VAL A 576 10.52 32.20 21.30
N ASN A 577 10.30 30.89 21.52
CA ASN A 577 9.78 29.94 20.52
C ASN A 577 10.70 29.71 19.31
N GLN A 578 12.01 29.88 19.50
CA GLN A 578 12.98 29.60 18.45
C GLN A 578 13.28 28.10 18.40
N LYS A 579 13.38 27.55 17.18
CA LYS A 579 13.56 26.11 16.98
C LYS A 579 14.93 25.61 17.48
N ARG A 580 14.94 24.49 18.21
CA ARG A 580 16.10 23.84 18.87
C ARG A 580 15.96 22.31 18.88
N ASP A 581 16.27 21.69 17.75
CA ASP A 581 16.21 20.22 17.59
C ASP A 581 17.27 19.49 18.47
N ASP A 582 18.38 20.15 18.75
CA ASP A 582 19.44 19.66 19.65
C ASP A 582 18.95 19.54 21.10
N VAL A 583 18.23 20.56 21.59
CA VAL A 583 17.64 20.56 22.94
C VAL A 583 16.52 19.52 23.03
N ALA A 584 15.68 19.41 21.99
CA ALA A 584 14.60 18.43 21.93
C ALA A 584 15.10 16.98 22.00
N ARG A 585 16.28 16.69 21.46
CA ARG A 585 16.88 15.35 21.50
C ARG A 585 17.26 14.91 22.91
N VAL A 586 17.76 15.85 23.73
CA VAL A 586 18.21 15.58 25.10
C VAL A 586 17.06 15.66 26.10
N PHE A 587 16.17 16.62 25.91
CA PHE A 587 15.08 16.92 26.84
C PHE A 587 13.70 16.60 26.23
N SER A 588 13.59 15.45 25.57
CA SER A 588 12.38 15.00 24.86
C SER A 588 11.14 14.86 25.75
N ALA A 589 11.32 14.77 27.06
CA ALA A 589 10.22 14.76 28.01
C ALA A 589 9.49 16.11 28.09
N TYR A 590 10.10 17.25 27.75
CA TYR A 590 9.41 18.55 27.78
C TYR A 590 8.60 18.75 26.51
N LYS A 591 7.31 19.07 26.66
CA LYS A 591 6.35 19.20 25.56
C LYS A 591 6.84 20.10 24.42
N ASP A 592 7.42 21.25 24.75
CA ASP A 592 7.88 22.24 23.76
C ASP A 592 9.41 22.35 23.67
N ALA A 593 10.14 21.26 23.93
CA ALA A 593 11.60 21.26 23.86
C ALA A 593 12.14 21.70 22.48
N LYS A 594 11.37 21.42 21.41
CA LYS A 594 11.70 21.78 20.03
C LYS A 594 11.67 23.27 19.77
N ASN A 595 10.88 24.06 20.50
CA ASN A 595 10.83 25.52 20.35
C ASN A 595 11.39 26.24 21.59
N SER A 596 12.30 25.59 22.31
CA SER A 596 12.87 26.10 23.56
C SER A 596 13.80 27.32 23.40
N GLY A 597 14.17 27.70 22.18
CA GLY A 597 15.15 28.75 21.94
C GLY A 597 14.62 30.16 22.18
N PHE A 598 15.52 31.07 22.56
CA PHE A 598 15.25 32.50 22.63
C PHE A 598 16.40 33.32 22.04
N THR A 599 16.08 34.50 21.50
CA THR A 599 17.04 35.47 20.95
C THR A 599 16.60 36.90 21.25
N GLY A 600 17.53 37.86 21.22
CA GLY A 600 17.20 39.28 21.34
C GLY A 600 18.39 40.18 21.07
N GLU A 601 18.13 41.46 20.86
CA GLU A 601 19.15 42.50 20.73
C GLU A 601 18.70 43.74 21.51
N PHE A 602 19.50 44.17 22.48
CA PHE A 602 19.11 45.19 23.46
C PHE A 602 20.09 46.35 23.48
N ASN A 603 19.59 47.59 23.59
CA ASN A 603 20.43 48.76 23.72
C ASN A 603 21.12 48.77 25.10
N VAL A 604 22.45 48.90 25.07
CA VAL A 604 23.34 48.93 26.23
C VAL A 604 24.19 50.20 26.29
N SER A 605 23.88 51.23 25.47
CA SER A 605 24.65 52.49 25.42
C SER A 605 24.67 53.24 26.75
N LYS A 606 23.65 53.05 27.61
CA LYS A 606 23.57 53.69 28.93
C LYS A 606 24.54 53.12 29.97
N PHE A 607 25.01 51.88 29.81
CA PHE A 607 25.87 51.23 30.80
C PHE A 607 27.31 51.76 30.69
N SER A 608 28.00 51.93 31.80
CA SER A 608 29.38 52.42 31.84
C SER A 608 30.36 51.43 31.18
N ALA A 609 31.60 51.87 30.96
CA ALA A 609 32.66 50.92 30.61
C ALA A 609 33.06 50.11 31.86
N GLY A 610 33.32 48.83 31.70
CA GLY A 610 33.63 47.93 32.83
C GLY A 610 32.93 46.59 32.72
N ASN A 611 32.97 45.82 33.81
CA ASN A 611 32.31 44.52 33.89
C ASN A 611 30.85 44.68 34.35
N HIS A 612 29.93 44.01 33.68
CA HIS A 612 28.49 44.04 33.94
C HIS A 612 27.91 42.62 33.93
N LYS A 613 26.85 42.38 34.70
CA LYS A 613 26.16 41.09 34.75
C LYS A 613 24.92 41.09 33.86
N VAL A 614 24.92 40.24 32.84
CA VAL A 614 23.75 39.96 32.00
C VAL A 614 22.99 38.78 32.58
N LYS A 615 21.74 39.00 32.97
CA LYS A 615 20.85 37.97 33.53
C LYS A 615 19.69 37.71 32.56
N ALA A 616 19.51 36.45 32.17
CA ALA A 616 18.32 35.97 31.48
C ALA A 616 17.43 35.22 32.47
N VAL A 617 16.15 35.61 32.58
CA VAL A 617 15.16 34.99 33.46
C VAL A 617 14.06 34.38 32.60
N ALA A 618 14.00 33.06 32.53
CA ALA A 618 12.91 32.34 31.89
C ALA A 618 11.74 32.15 32.86
N ILE A 619 10.53 32.50 32.42
CA ILE A 619 9.29 32.40 33.19
C ILE A 619 8.34 31.46 32.46
N GLY A 620 7.84 30.44 33.15
CA GLY A 620 6.85 29.50 32.63
C GLY A 620 5.42 30.04 32.66
N LYS A 621 4.49 29.43 31.92
CA LYS A 621 3.06 29.81 31.96
C LYS A 621 2.43 29.60 33.34
N ASN A 622 2.96 28.69 34.14
CA ASN A 622 2.57 28.47 35.54
C ASN A 622 3.21 29.47 36.54
N GLY A 623 4.00 30.44 36.06
CA GLY A 623 4.65 31.45 36.88
C GLY A 623 5.98 31.03 37.50
N THR A 624 6.38 29.76 37.42
CA THR A 624 7.70 29.32 37.90
C THR A 624 8.81 29.92 37.04
N SER A 625 9.95 30.26 37.65
CA SER A 625 11.05 30.91 36.95
C SER A 625 12.41 30.25 37.20
N LYS A 626 13.31 30.40 36.24
CA LYS A 626 14.72 30.02 36.34
C LYS A 626 15.57 31.05 35.62
N PHE A 627 16.75 31.34 36.14
CA PHE A 627 17.65 32.31 35.54
C PHE A 627 19.06 31.75 35.33
N MET A 628 19.79 32.40 34.44
CA MET A 628 21.24 32.25 34.25
C MET A 628 21.86 33.62 34.07
N GLU A 629 23.09 33.79 34.59
CA GLU A 629 23.85 35.02 34.48
C GLU A 629 25.19 34.79 33.76
N LYS A 630 25.66 35.82 33.06
CA LYS A 630 26.99 35.90 32.44
C LYS A 630 27.59 37.27 32.75
N THR A 631 28.89 37.32 33.03
CA THR A 631 29.61 38.59 33.15
C THR A 631 30.09 38.99 31.75
N ILE A 632 29.93 40.25 31.35
CA ILE A 632 30.50 40.80 30.11
C ILE A 632 31.25 42.09 30.43
N LYS A 633 32.18 42.49 29.56
CA LYS A 633 32.90 43.75 29.66
C LYS A 633 32.44 44.72 28.57
N PHE A 634 31.84 45.84 28.94
CA PHE A 634 31.62 46.93 27.99
C PHE A 634 32.90 47.74 27.83
N ASN A 635 33.36 47.88 26.60
CA ASN A 635 34.48 48.71 26.24
C ASN A 635 33.99 49.87 25.37
N LYS A 636 34.25 51.10 25.82
CA LYS A 636 33.77 52.32 25.18
C LYS A 636 34.95 53.18 24.76
N LYS A 637 34.92 53.68 23.53
CA LYS A 637 35.88 54.68 23.06
C LYS A 637 35.70 55.98 23.84
N VAL A 638 36.80 56.64 24.16
CA VAL A 638 36.85 57.87 24.94
C VAL A 638 37.02 59.07 24.00
N ILE A 639 36.13 60.05 24.06
CA ILE A 639 36.26 61.30 23.30
C ILE A 639 36.46 62.43 24.30
N VAL A 640 37.50 63.23 24.13
CA VAL A 640 37.71 64.44 24.92
C VAL A 640 37.30 65.65 24.10
N ILE A 641 36.38 66.44 24.65
CA ILE A 641 35.98 67.73 24.08
C ILE A 641 36.63 68.84 24.91
N ASP A 642 37.26 69.77 24.21
CA ASP A 642 37.94 70.92 24.79
C ASP A 642 37.20 72.19 24.40
N PRO A 643 36.29 72.71 25.24
CA PRO A 643 35.76 74.06 25.04
C PRO A 643 36.89 75.05 25.29
N ASP A 644 37.28 75.82 24.28
CA ASP A 644 38.34 76.82 24.40
C ASP A 644 37.95 77.96 25.34
N TYR A 645 38.96 78.56 25.98
CA TYR A 645 38.89 79.54 27.06
C TYR A 645 38.32 78.98 28.37
N ASN A 646 38.79 79.45 29.52
CA ASN A 646 38.22 79.10 30.82
C ASN A 646 36.85 79.74 31.00
N ILE A 647 35.86 78.95 31.41
CA ILE A 647 34.52 79.48 31.73
C ILE A 647 34.54 80.39 32.97
N LYS A 648 35.36 80.03 33.97
CA LYS A 648 35.66 80.81 35.17
C LYS A 648 37.11 80.59 35.56
N SER A 649 37.84 81.67 35.85
CA SER A 649 39.24 81.62 36.29
C SER A 649 39.45 82.50 37.52
N LYS A 650 40.08 81.95 38.56
CA LYS A 650 40.42 82.69 39.78
C LYS A 650 41.47 83.78 39.52
N ASN A 651 42.37 83.54 38.57
CA ASN A 651 43.47 84.44 38.24
C ASN A 651 43.22 85.22 36.92
N ASN A 652 41.98 85.22 36.41
CA ASN A 652 41.60 85.85 35.13
C ASN A 652 42.41 85.39 33.91
N ILE A 653 42.86 84.13 33.91
CA ILE A 653 43.62 83.55 32.80
C ILE A 653 42.66 83.01 31.73
N ASP A 654 42.91 83.41 30.48
CA ASP A 654 42.33 82.79 29.28
C ASP A 654 40.79 82.77 29.26
N LEU A 655 40.13 83.89 29.60
CA LEU A 655 38.65 83.98 29.67
C LEU A 655 37.96 84.16 28.30
N GLY A 656 38.75 84.33 27.24
CA GLY A 656 38.28 84.59 25.88
C GLY A 656 37.84 86.02 25.63
N GLU A 657 37.53 86.29 24.36
CA GLU A 657 37.10 87.60 23.90
C GLU A 657 35.60 87.83 24.16
N LYS A 658 35.22 89.10 24.18
CA LYS A 658 33.83 89.55 24.32
C LYS A 658 33.47 90.46 23.16
N PHE A 659 32.29 90.22 22.57
CA PHE A 659 31.77 91.01 21.46
C PHE A 659 30.40 91.57 21.82
N ILE A 660 30.13 92.79 21.39
CA ILE A 660 28.83 93.44 21.60
C ILE A 660 28.27 93.80 20.24
N HIS A 661 27.16 93.17 19.87
CA HIS A 661 26.39 93.51 18.66
C HIS A 661 24.98 93.86 19.10
N ASN A 662 24.45 94.99 18.63
CA ASN A 662 23.07 95.41 18.90
C ASN A 662 22.69 95.40 20.40
N GLY A 663 23.64 95.75 21.28
CA GLY A 663 23.45 95.78 22.74
C GLY A 663 23.48 94.42 23.44
N LYS A 664 23.70 93.32 22.72
CA LYS A 664 23.86 91.96 23.29
C LYS A 664 25.34 91.57 23.36
N GLU A 665 25.75 91.10 24.53
CA GLU A 665 27.12 90.60 24.79
C GLU A 665 27.23 89.11 24.39
N TYR A 666 28.34 88.75 23.75
CA TYR A 666 28.70 87.40 23.34
C TYR A 666 30.12 87.09 23.84
N LYS A 667 30.28 86.01 24.62
CA LYS A 667 31.59 85.61 25.16
C LYS A 667 32.05 84.29 24.57
N SER A 668 33.28 84.24 24.07
CA SER A 668 33.84 83.02 23.47
C SER A 668 33.77 81.81 24.41
N SER A 669 34.12 81.99 25.68
CA SER A 669 34.11 80.93 26.70
C SER A 669 32.71 80.32 26.94
N GLU A 670 31.66 81.15 26.96
CA GLU A 670 30.28 80.70 27.17
C GLU A 670 29.77 79.92 25.94
N VAL A 671 29.98 80.45 24.74
CA VAL A 671 29.53 79.82 23.48
C VAL A 671 30.21 78.47 23.25
N ASN A 672 31.52 78.39 23.46
CA ASN A 672 32.29 77.15 23.31
C ASN A 672 31.81 76.08 24.29
N MET A 673 31.63 76.44 25.55
CA MET A 673 31.16 75.53 26.60
C MET A 673 29.74 75.03 26.31
N GLU A 674 28.83 75.92 25.91
CA GLU A 674 27.45 75.56 25.60
C GLU A 674 27.32 74.54 24.47
N LEU A 675 28.13 74.68 23.41
CA LEU A 675 28.17 73.71 22.32
C LEU A 675 28.84 72.39 22.76
N ALA A 676 29.92 72.46 23.54
CA ALA A 676 30.64 71.30 24.05
C ALA A 676 29.77 70.38 24.92
N VAL A 677 28.95 70.95 25.81
CA VAL A 677 28.01 70.19 26.66
C VAL A 677 26.95 69.48 25.81
N LYS A 678 26.39 70.17 24.81
CA LYS A 678 25.41 69.57 23.90
C LYS A 678 26.04 68.44 23.08
N LEU A 679 27.26 68.62 22.59
CA LEU A 679 27.99 67.59 21.87
C LEU A 679 28.32 66.37 22.76
N LYS A 680 28.70 66.61 24.03
CA LYS A 680 28.92 65.57 25.04
C LYS A 680 27.69 64.68 25.21
N GLU A 681 26.51 65.29 25.34
CA GLU A 681 25.25 64.56 25.46
C GLU A 681 24.98 63.69 24.22
N GLN A 682 25.10 64.28 23.03
CA GLN A 682 24.82 63.56 21.77
C GLN A 682 25.80 62.40 21.53
N LEU A 683 27.11 62.60 21.74
CA LEU A 683 28.10 61.53 21.61
C LEU A 683 27.92 60.44 22.69
N SER A 684 27.48 60.79 23.90
CA SER A 684 27.17 59.80 24.93
C SER A 684 26.02 58.88 24.50
N ASN A 685 25.04 59.40 23.76
CA ASN A 685 23.94 58.60 23.19
C ASN A 685 24.43 57.58 22.13
N PHE A 686 25.54 57.88 21.44
CA PHE A 686 26.23 56.95 20.55
C PHE A 686 27.11 55.92 21.28
N GLY A 687 27.14 55.94 22.62
CA GLY A 687 27.86 54.96 23.44
C GLY A 687 29.32 55.33 23.73
N TYR A 688 29.77 56.52 23.34
CA TYR A 688 31.10 57.01 23.68
C TYR A 688 31.18 57.40 25.16
N LYS A 689 32.36 57.24 25.76
CA LYS A 689 32.68 57.90 27.03
C LYS A 689 33.19 59.30 26.69
N VAL A 690 32.40 60.33 26.98
CA VAL A 690 32.75 61.71 26.59
C VAL A 690 33.15 62.52 27.81
N LEU A 691 34.31 63.17 27.73
CA LEU A 691 34.90 63.95 28.81
C LEU A 691 35.14 65.38 28.34
N LEU A 692 34.92 66.35 29.23
CA LEU A 692 35.27 67.74 28.98
C LEU A 692 36.59 68.05 29.69
N THR A 693 37.49 68.81 29.07
CA THR A 693 38.73 69.27 29.71
C THR A 693 38.49 70.27 30.84
N GLN A 694 37.29 70.84 30.90
CA GLN A 694 36.74 71.63 32.01
C GLN A 694 35.22 71.45 32.05
N GLU A 695 34.63 71.38 33.24
CA GLU A 695 33.17 71.30 33.40
C GLU A 695 32.53 72.72 33.46
N PRO A 696 31.25 72.91 33.09
CA PRO A 696 30.62 74.23 32.99
C PRO A 696 30.60 75.06 34.29
N SER A 697 30.68 74.39 35.43
CA SER A 697 30.70 75.00 36.76
C SER A 697 32.10 75.12 37.37
N GLU A 698 33.13 74.64 36.67
CA GLU A 698 34.50 74.58 37.18
C GLU A 698 35.10 75.99 37.31
N ILE A 699 35.75 76.25 38.46
CA ILE A 699 36.57 77.46 38.65
C ILE A 699 38.02 77.02 38.58
N ASN A 700 38.70 77.46 37.53
CA ASN A 700 40.07 77.11 37.31
C ASN A 700 41.06 78.03 38.09
N ASN A 701 42.20 77.46 38.50
CA ASN A 701 43.26 78.14 39.28
C ASN A 701 44.60 78.26 38.52
N ASP A 702 44.60 78.14 37.18
CA ASP A 702 45.79 78.26 36.34
C ASP A 702 46.42 79.65 36.56
N LYS A 703 47.75 79.73 36.65
CA LYS A 703 48.46 81.00 36.89
C LYS A 703 48.95 81.66 35.60
N THR A 704 49.13 80.86 34.55
CA THR A 704 49.57 81.29 33.22
C THR A 704 48.78 80.56 32.14
N GLU A 705 48.87 81.05 30.91
CA GLU A 705 48.30 80.37 29.74
C GLU A 705 48.96 78.99 29.51
N ASP A 706 50.26 78.87 29.80
CA ASP A 706 50.95 77.58 29.75
C ASP A 706 50.42 76.58 30.78
N ASP A 707 50.10 77.02 32.00
CA ASP A 707 49.45 76.16 33.00
C ASP A 707 48.12 75.61 32.48
N ASN A 708 47.35 76.46 31.79
CA ASN A 708 46.07 76.10 31.19
C ASN A 708 46.19 75.01 30.13
N LEU A 709 47.04 75.25 29.13
CA LEU A 709 47.28 74.29 28.06
C LEU A 709 47.86 72.98 28.60
N ASN A 710 48.76 73.04 29.59
CA ASN A 710 49.32 71.86 30.23
C ASN A 710 48.28 71.03 30.99
N ARG A 711 47.33 71.67 31.67
CA ARG A 711 46.24 70.97 32.36
C ARG A 711 45.33 70.25 31.38
N ARG A 712 44.91 70.92 30.29
CA ARG A 712 44.08 70.33 29.22
C ARG A 712 44.79 69.15 28.56
N ARG A 713 46.09 69.28 28.29
CA ARG A 713 46.94 68.17 27.80
C ARG A 713 46.95 66.97 28.76
N LYS A 714 47.35 67.18 30.01
CA LYS A 714 47.46 66.09 31.01
C LYS A 714 46.12 65.39 31.22
N PHE A 715 45.02 66.14 31.26
CA PHE A 715 43.69 65.57 31.37
C PHE A 715 43.39 64.62 30.20
N THR A 716 43.68 65.07 28.97
CA THR A 716 43.45 64.28 27.76
C THR A 716 44.31 63.02 27.73
N GLU A 717 45.61 63.12 28.01
CA GLU A 717 46.53 61.98 28.09
C GLU A 717 46.11 60.95 29.15
N ASN A 718 45.77 61.41 30.36
CA ASN A 718 45.34 60.55 31.46
C ASN A 718 44.01 59.85 31.19
N SER A 719 43.15 60.46 30.38
CA SER A 719 41.85 59.88 30.03
C SER A 719 41.93 58.68 29.07
N LYS A 720 43.09 58.49 28.41
CA LYS A 720 43.28 57.55 27.30
C LYS A 720 42.27 57.81 26.18
N ALA A 721 42.12 59.08 25.80
CA ALA A 721 41.24 59.50 24.73
C ALA A 721 41.56 58.79 23.41
N ASP A 722 40.53 58.43 22.66
CA ASP A 722 40.61 57.94 21.28
C ASP A 722 40.48 59.08 20.26
N MET A 723 39.95 60.25 20.66
CA MET A 723 39.85 61.47 19.85
C MET A 723 39.78 62.71 20.73
N PHE A 724 40.40 63.80 20.27
CA PHE A 724 40.37 65.12 20.87
C PHE A 724 39.67 66.11 19.93
N ILE A 725 38.69 66.85 20.45
CA ILE A 725 37.90 67.84 19.69
C ILE A 725 37.90 69.15 20.45
N ARG A 726 38.55 70.16 19.92
CA ARG A 726 38.53 71.52 20.46
C ARG A 726 37.45 72.34 19.78
N ILE A 727 36.66 73.06 20.57
CA ILE A 727 35.62 73.98 20.11
C ILE A 727 36.08 75.38 20.44
N GLU A 728 36.34 76.17 19.40
CA GLU A 728 36.85 77.53 19.46
C GLU A 728 35.82 78.53 18.97
N SER A 729 36.02 79.80 19.33
CA SER A 729 35.28 80.92 18.77
C SER A 729 36.29 82.02 18.45
N ASN A 730 36.31 82.48 17.20
CA ASN A 730 37.28 83.48 16.75
C ASN A 730 36.71 84.90 16.78
N GLY A 731 37.60 85.87 16.99
CA GLY A 731 37.43 87.27 16.60
C GLY A 731 38.33 87.63 15.42
N ASN A 732 37.87 88.52 14.55
CA ASN A 732 38.69 89.14 13.52
C ASN A 732 38.59 90.67 13.61
N ARG A 733 39.68 91.38 13.28
CA ARG A 733 39.68 92.85 13.19
C ARG A 733 38.72 93.35 12.10
N ASP A 734 38.53 92.57 11.03
CA ASP A 734 37.50 92.82 10.04
C ASP A 734 36.20 92.09 10.42
N ALA A 735 35.19 92.87 10.83
CA ALA A 735 33.87 92.36 11.22
C ALA A 735 33.10 91.70 10.05
N LYS A 736 33.58 91.81 8.80
CA LYS A 736 33.01 91.12 7.64
C LYS A 736 33.40 89.64 7.56
N VAL A 737 34.47 89.23 8.24
CA VAL A 737 34.90 87.82 8.25
C VAL A 737 33.87 86.99 9.01
N ASN A 738 33.29 86.00 8.32
CA ASN A 738 32.30 85.08 8.85
C ASN A 738 32.61 83.64 8.39
N GLY A 739 31.87 82.68 8.92
CA GLY A 739 31.89 81.28 8.50
C GLY A 739 32.58 80.31 9.46
N VAL A 740 32.42 79.04 9.14
CA VAL A 740 32.98 77.88 9.84
C VAL A 740 34.37 77.57 9.28
N LYS A 741 35.30 77.23 10.18
CA LYS A 741 36.62 76.74 9.82
C LYS A 741 37.04 75.62 10.76
N ALA A 742 37.74 74.62 10.25
CA ALA A 742 38.34 73.59 11.10
C ALA A 742 39.85 73.49 10.88
N TYR A 743 40.55 73.17 11.96
CA TYR A 743 41.99 73.06 12.00
C TYR A 743 42.43 71.65 12.35
N TYR A 744 43.53 71.25 11.73
CA TYR A 744 44.28 70.03 12.05
C TYR A 744 45.78 70.37 12.03
N SER A 745 46.62 69.49 12.57
CA SER A 745 48.08 69.68 12.57
C SER A 745 48.79 68.44 12.06
N THR A 746 49.71 68.62 11.10
CA THR A 746 50.69 67.59 10.72
C THR A 746 51.99 67.70 11.54
N SER A 747 52.18 68.82 12.24
CA SER A 747 53.34 69.10 13.09
C SER A 747 53.34 68.23 14.36
N GLY A 748 54.52 67.75 14.77
CA GLY A 748 54.72 66.88 15.93
C GLY A 748 55.65 65.70 15.62
N LYS A 749 56.48 65.29 16.57
CA LYS A 749 57.63 64.36 16.36
C LYS A 749 57.24 62.98 15.81
N GLU A 750 55.95 62.63 15.80
CA GLU A 750 55.41 61.34 15.34
C GLU A 750 54.15 61.46 14.46
N ARG A 751 53.79 62.67 14.02
CA ARG A 751 52.48 62.94 13.38
C ARG A 751 52.52 62.92 11.85
N ILE A 752 53.66 63.14 11.22
CA ILE A 752 53.79 63.21 9.75
C ILE A 752 53.25 61.90 9.13
N GLU A 753 52.20 62.04 8.29
CA GLU A 753 51.47 60.94 7.62
C GLU A 753 50.85 59.84 8.52
N SER A 754 50.76 60.07 9.83
CA SER A 754 50.17 59.13 10.78
C SER A 754 48.67 58.90 10.54
N ASN A 755 48.16 57.74 10.95
CA ASN A 755 46.71 57.47 10.94
C ASN A 755 45.92 58.51 11.75
N ALA A 756 46.51 59.03 12.84
CA ALA A 756 45.92 60.11 13.62
C ALA A 756 45.74 61.38 12.77
N VAL A 757 46.73 61.78 11.96
CA VAL A 757 46.63 62.94 11.07
C VAL A 757 45.62 62.71 9.95
N LYS A 758 45.59 61.52 9.33
CA LYS A 758 44.59 61.18 8.29
C LYS A 758 43.17 61.28 8.85
N LYS A 759 42.91 60.70 10.02
CA LYS A 759 41.62 60.79 10.73
C LYS A 759 41.31 62.23 11.16
N SER A 760 42.30 63.01 11.59
CA SER A 760 42.11 64.42 11.96
C SER A 760 41.69 65.26 10.75
N LYS A 761 42.40 65.12 9.62
CA LYS A 761 42.09 65.84 8.38
C LYS A 761 40.70 65.48 7.86
N PHE A 762 40.38 64.18 7.82
CA PHE A 762 39.05 63.70 7.43
C PHE A 762 37.95 64.26 8.35
N SER A 763 38.14 64.15 9.67
CA SER A 763 37.18 64.66 10.66
C SER A 763 36.97 66.17 10.53
N ALA A 764 38.06 66.94 10.35
CA ALA A 764 37.99 68.38 10.15
C ALA A 764 37.20 68.75 8.88
N THR A 765 37.44 68.05 7.76
CA THR A 765 36.71 68.27 6.50
C THR A 765 35.22 68.07 6.68
N ILE A 766 34.82 66.87 7.14
CA ILE A 766 33.41 66.53 7.22
C ILE A 766 32.67 67.39 8.26
N LEU A 767 33.34 67.77 9.35
CA LEU A 767 32.72 68.59 10.38
C LEU A 767 32.60 70.05 9.95
N SER A 768 33.61 70.62 9.28
CA SER A 768 33.50 71.99 8.73
C SER A 768 32.33 72.11 7.75
N GLU A 769 32.23 71.17 6.81
CA GLU A 769 31.13 71.13 5.84
C GLU A 769 29.78 70.91 6.51
N ASN A 770 29.70 69.99 7.47
CA ASN A 770 28.48 69.67 8.18
C ASN A 770 27.96 70.85 9.01
N ILE A 771 28.84 71.49 9.79
CA ILE A 771 28.47 72.61 10.65
C ILE A 771 28.05 73.81 9.80
N ALA A 772 28.76 74.10 8.71
CA ALA A 772 28.40 75.19 7.81
C ALA A 772 27.00 74.99 7.21
N ASN A 773 26.71 73.79 6.72
CA ASN A 773 25.41 73.45 6.14
C ASN A 773 24.28 73.47 7.18
N VAL A 774 24.42 72.73 8.28
CA VAL A 774 23.36 72.57 9.29
C VAL A 774 23.13 73.87 10.08
N GLY A 775 24.22 74.61 10.34
CA GLY A 775 24.19 75.86 11.11
C GLY A 775 23.88 77.10 10.29
N GLY A 776 23.88 77.00 8.95
CA GLY A 776 23.63 78.12 8.04
C GLY A 776 24.78 79.13 7.95
N PHE A 777 26.03 78.67 8.02
CA PHE A 777 27.24 79.50 7.95
C PHE A 777 27.92 79.38 6.59
N VAL A 778 28.78 80.34 6.27
CA VAL A 778 29.74 80.21 5.15
C VAL A 778 30.76 79.10 5.50
N ASN A 779 31.11 78.25 4.54
CA ASN A 779 32.12 77.22 4.74
C ASN A 779 33.50 77.72 4.30
N ASN A 780 34.40 77.99 5.24
CA ASN A 780 35.79 78.40 4.94
C ASN A 780 36.76 77.21 4.87
N GLY A 781 36.24 75.98 4.93
CA GLY A 781 37.00 74.75 4.78
C GLY A 781 37.95 74.48 5.95
N ILE A 782 39.03 73.77 5.64
CA ILE A 782 40.03 73.35 6.62
C ILE A 782 41.37 74.03 6.39
N GLU A 783 42.11 74.24 7.48
CA GLU A 783 43.48 74.76 7.41
C GLU A 783 44.41 73.97 8.33
N GLU A 784 45.66 73.79 7.90
CA GLU A 784 46.70 73.28 8.79
C GLU A 784 47.13 74.38 9.77
N ASN A 785 47.10 74.08 11.07
CA ASN A 785 47.51 75.03 12.10
C ASN A 785 48.40 74.35 13.15
N ASN A 786 49.37 75.11 13.67
CA ASN A 786 50.33 74.63 14.65
C ASN A 786 49.88 74.92 16.10
N GLN A 787 48.59 74.78 16.39
CA GLN A 787 48.07 74.91 17.76
C GLN A 787 48.68 73.83 18.67
N TYR A 788 49.09 74.21 19.89
CA TYR A 788 49.78 73.31 20.82
C TYR A 788 49.00 72.02 21.09
N LEU A 789 47.70 72.11 21.42
CA LEU A 789 46.89 70.93 21.74
C LEU A 789 46.62 70.03 20.53
N LEU A 790 46.76 70.51 19.30
CA LEU A 790 46.61 69.67 18.11
C LEU A 790 47.88 68.87 17.78
N ARG A 791 49.06 69.33 18.21
CA ARG A 791 50.36 68.69 17.91
C ARG A 791 50.87 67.73 18.98
N VAL A 792 50.41 67.88 20.24
CA VAL A 792 50.98 67.11 21.38
C VAL A 792 50.39 65.72 21.57
N PHE A 793 49.22 65.42 21.00
CA PHE A 793 48.59 64.12 21.17
C PHE A 793 48.91 63.15 20.02
N ASN A 794 48.95 61.85 20.30
CA ASN A 794 49.11 60.79 19.28
C ASN A 794 47.77 60.20 18.78
N ILE A 795 46.68 60.97 18.94
CA ILE A 795 45.32 60.59 18.56
C ILE A 795 44.77 61.60 17.53
N PRO A 796 43.66 61.27 16.85
CA PRO A 796 42.94 62.24 16.03
C PRO A 796 42.57 63.47 16.86
N SER A 797 43.03 64.64 16.42
CA SER A 797 42.91 65.91 17.13
C SER A 797 42.53 66.99 16.13
N ILE A 798 41.40 67.65 16.39
CA ILE A 798 40.90 68.76 15.56
C ILE A 798 40.51 69.94 16.44
N SER A 799 40.57 71.13 15.85
CA SER A 799 39.92 72.31 16.41
C SER A 799 38.88 72.84 15.43
N ILE A 800 37.75 73.32 15.94
CA ILE A 800 36.62 73.74 15.14
C ILE A 800 36.19 75.12 15.60
N VAL A 801 36.12 76.05 14.66
CA VAL A 801 35.50 77.36 14.80
C VAL A 801 34.13 77.28 14.12
N PRO A 802 33.03 77.12 14.87
CA PRO A 802 31.71 76.90 14.31
C PRO A 802 31.03 78.20 13.84
N GLY A 803 31.63 79.35 14.13
CA GLY A 803 31.21 80.68 13.67
C GLY A 803 32.13 81.77 14.23
N THR A 804 32.17 82.95 13.59
CA THR A 804 33.03 84.07 14.00
C THR A 804 32.26 85.10 14.83
N LEU A 805 32.61 85.29 16.11
CA LEU A 805 31.83 86.13 17.03
C LEU A 805 31.96 87.64 16.75
N SER A 806 33.01 88.09 16.08
CA SER A 806 33.13 89.49 15.63
C SER A 806 32.15 89.85 14.50
N ASN A 807 31.54 88.86 13.84
CA ASN A 807 30.49 89.06 12.86
C ASN A 807 29.11 88.89 13.51
N ALA A 808 28.25 89.89 13.37
CA ALA A 808 26.95 89.93 14.05
C ALA A 808 26.02 88.76 13.68
N GLU A 809 25.99 88.37 12.40
CA GLU A 809 25.13 87.29 11.91
C GLU A 809 25.60 85.92 12.44
N ASP A 810 26.91 85.67 12.37
CA ASP A 810 27.50 84.44 12.94
C ASP A 810 27.30 84.37 14.46
N ALA A 811 27.50 85.47 15.18
CA ALA A 811 27.29 85.55 16.63
C ALA A 811 25.84 85.19 17.02
N GLU A 812 24.85 85.70 16.29
CA GLU A 812 23.44 85.34 16.51
C GLU A 812 23.18 83.87 16.21
N LYS A 813 23.70 83.34 15.09
CA LYS A 813 23.53 81.93 14.71
C LYS A 813 24.18 80.96 15.68
N ILE A 814 25.41 81.23 16.12
CA ILE A 814 26.16 80.29 16.96
C ILE A 814 25.72 80.31 18.42
N THR A 815 25.11 81.39 18.89
CA THR A 815 24.52 81.46 20.25
C THR A 815 23.05 81.06 20.30
N ASN A 816 22.43 80.81 19.15
CA ASN A 816 21.07 80.30 19.10
C ASN A 816 21.03 78.86 19.64
N LYS A 817 20.32 78.65 20.76
CA LYS A 817 20.20 77.34 21.42
C LYS A 817 19.75 76.21 20.48
N ASN A 818 18.73 76.46 19.65
CA ASN A 818 18.22 75.46 18.72
C ASN A 818 19.23 75.13 17.62
N ASN A 819 19.98 76.15 17.15
CA ASN A 819 21.02 75.95 16.17
C ASN A 819 22.19 75.12 16.74
N GLN A 820 22.63 75.41 17.97
CA GLN A 820 23.67 74.60 18.62
C GLN A 820 23.23 73.14 18.87
N ILE A 821 21.95 72.90 19.19
CA ILE A 821 21.43 71.52 19.34
C ILE A 821 21.51 70.78 17.99
N LYS A 822 21.09 71.42 16.89
CA LYS A 822 21.19 70.84 15.54
C LYS A 822 22.65 70.53 15.19
N ILE A 823 23.52 71.52 15.36
CA ILE A 823 24.97 71.39 15.11
C ILE A 823 25.55 70.24 15.94
N ALA A 824 25.35 70.22 17.26
CA ALA A 824 25.86 69.16 18.13
C ALA A 824 25.34 67.76 17.74
N THR A 825 24.07 67.66 17.37
CA THR A 825 23.44 66.40 16.94
C THR A 825 24.08 65.85 15.68
N ASP A 826 24.25 66.69 14.66
CA ASP A 826 24.85 66.26 13.39
C ASP A 826 26.37 66.09 13.49
N MET A 827 27.06 66.91 14.29
CA MET A 827 28.47 66.69 14.65
C MET A 827 28.66 65.30 15.27
N ALA A 828 27.82 64.91 16.23
CA ALA A 828 27.92 63.58 16.86
C ALA A 828 27.73 62.44 15.84
N LYS A 829 26.80 62.58 14.90
CA LYS A 829 26.64 61.62 13.79
C LYS A 829 27.90 61.52 12.94
N LYS A 830 28.48 62.66 12.55
CA LYS A 830 29.70 62.71 11.72
C LYS A 830 30.94 62.17 12.43
N ILE A 831 31.09 62.47 13.72
CA ILE A 831 32.15 61.87 14.54
C ILE A 831 31.96 60.36 14.65
N ASN A 832 30.72 59.88 14.81
CA ASN A 832 30.45 58.46 14.80
C ASN A 832 30.80 57.81 13.45
N GLU A 833 30.51 58.47 12.32
CA GLU A 833 30.94 58.04 10.98
C GLU A 833 32.48 57.91 10.91
N CYS A 834 33.25 58.88 11.43
CA CYS A 834 34.72 58.81 11.47
C CYS A 834 35.26 57.55 12.14
N PHE A 835 34.62 57.10 13.23
CA PHE A 835 35.02 55.88 13.95
C PHE A 835 34.59 54.58 13.27
N THR A 836 33.73 54.65 12.25
CA THR A 836 33.29 53.48 11.46
C THR A 836 34.02 53.34 10.13
N VAL A 837 34.49 54.45 9.54
CA VAL A 837 35.24 54.47 8.27
C VAL A 837 36.71 54.07 8.46
N PHE A 838 37.27 54.27 9.66
CA PHE A 838 38.64 53.90 10.03
C PHE A 838 38.72 53.24 11.40
#